data_AF-A0A7W0XG28-F1
#
_entry.id   AF-A0A7W0XG28-F1
#
_cell.length_a   1.000
_cell.length_b   1.000
_cell.length_c   1.000
_cell.angle_alpha   90.00
_cell.angle_beta   90.00
_cell.angle_gamma   90.00
#
_symmetry.space_group_name_H-M   'P 1'
#
loop_
_entity.id
_entity.type
_entity.pdbx_description
1 polymer ?
#
loop_
_entity_poly.entity_id
_entity_poly.type
_entity_poly.pdbx_seq_one_letter_code
_entity_poly.pdbx_strand_id
1 'polypeptide(L)'
;MPIDQAITLRKTYRFIGALFLACIVCAPPAKAADTPLVNAGAVWKYLDNGSDQGTSWRAASFNDSAWPFGPGQLGYGDGDEATPLNYGADPNNKYITTYFRRAFNVADASAFNGLTLKLLRDDGAVIYLNGTEVWRSNMPAGGVGYQTAASVAVGGTDESAWFQTTISPGLLVNGTNVLAVELHQSSGASSDISFDLQLTATDGTASVTRGPYLQTGTPTGVIVRWRTNVATDSRVRYGTALGSLTSNSDNATLTTEHEVTISGLLPATQYFYSVGSTAQTLTGNDADHFFFTTPTVGASAVTRIWVLGDSGTANANAQSVRNAYYNFTGAVHTNLWLMLGDNAYQNGTDSEYQAAVFDMYPTMLRKSVLWPTLGNHDTAQSANPPSTLPYFAMFTLPTGAEAGGMASGTEKYYSFDYANIHFICLDSMTSDRSANGPMATWLRNDLASTTLQWIIAFWHHPPYSKGSHDSDTDPILAAMRQNFLPILEDGGVDVVLSGHSHSYERSYLIDGHYGTSGTFTTAMKKNGGSGRADVTGAYNKPTLGPGPHEGAVYAVAGSSGQASGGALNHSAMFISLNNLGSMVLDVNGTTLDAKFLRENGVVADYFTITKGNAAPPPAAPTALTASDASSSQISLTWTDNANDESGFRIERCQSAGCTNFSQVATVGANVTTFNNTGLPASTTFVYRVFAFNGGGDSSSSNTAAATTQTPPATPAAPSSLTATAASRSQINLSWVDNSGNESGFKIERCKGTSCSSFTQVATVPSKTTAFPDTGLTKNTTYRYRVRAYNASGNSTYSNTVSARTLK
;
A
#
# COMPACT_ATOMS: atom_id res chain seq x y z
N MET A 1 -43.86 54.98 33.95
CA MET A 1 -44.98 55.51 34.75
C MET A 1 -46.27 55.28 33.99
N PRO A 2 -47.35 54.72 34.59
CA PRO A 2 -47.50 54.32 36.00
C PRO A 2 -46.75 53.03 36.44
N ILE A 3 -47.47 52.01 36.91
CA ILE A 3 -47.38 51.33 38.25
C ILE A 3 -48.25 50.05 38.14
N ASP A 4 -48.14 48.91 38.86
CA ASP A 4 -47.25 48.24 39.84
C ASP A 4 -47.86 46.82 40.11
N GLN A 5 -47.40 45.83 40.92
CA GLN A 5 -46.16 45.44 41.65
C GLN A 5 -46.30 43.94 42.04
N ALA A 6 -45.22 43.25 42.47
CA ALA A 6 -45.32 41.86 42.97
C ALA A 6 -44.18 41.42 43.93
N ILE A 7 -44.41 41.44 45.26
CA ILE A 7 -43.47 40.96 46.31
C ILE A 7 -44.23 40.44 47.55
N THR A 8 -43.83 39.30 48.16
CA THR A 8 -43.60 39.09 49.64
C THR A 8 -43.43 37.60 50.04
N LEU A 9 -42.54 37.33 51.03
CA LEU A 9 -42.14 36.01 51.58
C LEU A 9 -43.00 35.53 52.78
N ARG A 10 -43.02 34.20 53.07
CA ARG A 10 -43.18 33.50 54.41
C ARG A 10 -43.37 31.96 54.24
N LYS A 11 -43.04 31.03 55.17
CA LYS A 11 -42.11 31.01 56.35
C LYS A 11 -41.86 29.56 56.91
N THR A 12 -40.60 29.17 57.16
CA THR A 12 -40.06 28.25 58.22
C THR A 12 -40.66 26.87 58.65
N TYR A 13 -39.73 25.92 58.88
CA TYR A 13 -39.59 24.95 60.02
C TYR A 13 -39.93 23.43 59.92
N ARG A 14 -38.86 22.64 60.15
CA ARG A 14 -38.67 21.46 61.07
C ARG A 14 -39.29 20.06 60.81
N PHE A 15 -38.35 19.11 60.62
CA PHE A 15 -38.19 17.82 61.33
C PHE A 15 -39.39 16.86 61.52
N ILE A 16 -39.28 15.71 60.85
CA ILE A 16 -39.53 14.38 61.46
C ILE A 16 -38.27 13.55 61.19
N GLY A 17 -37.81 12.75 62.16
CA GLY A 17 -36.61 11.93 62.05
C GLY A 17 -36.92 10.44 61.87
N ALA A 18 -36.09 9.74 61.11
CA ALA A 18 -36.04 8.28 61.06
C ALA A 18 -34.60 7.79 61.25
N LEU A 19 -34.45 6.71 62.00
CA LEU A 19 -33.18 6.18 62.49
C LEU A 19 -32.30 5.68 61.32
N PHE A 20 -31.12 6.28 61.12
CA PHE A 20 -30.09 5.70 60.26
C PHE A 20 -28.97 5.10 61.10
N LEU A 21 -28.72 3.80 60.90
CA LEU A 21 -27.66 3.07 61.58
C LEU A 21 -26.30 3.56 61.06
N ALA A 22 -25.44 4.02 61.97
CA ALA A 22 -24.11 4.50 61.61
C ALA A 22 -23.17 3.33 61.28
N CYS A 23 -23.29 2.78 60.07
CA CYS A 23 -22.22 2.01 59.47
C CYS A 23 -21.01 2.93 59.32
N ILE A 24 -20.01 2.75 60.18
CA ILE A 24 -18.66 3.26 59.95
C ILE A 24 -18.12 2.48 58.76
N VAL A 25 -18.39 3.00 57.55
CA VAL A 25 -17.64 2.61 56.36
C VAL A 25 -16.22 3.08 56.63
N CYS A 26 -15.34 2.13 56.98
CA CYS A 26 -13.92 2.40 57.03
C CYS A 26 -13.52 2.81 55.60
N ALA A 27 -13.20 4.10 55.41
CA ALA A 27 -12.63 4.54 54.15
C ALA A 27 -11.35 3.72 53.93
N PRO A 28 -11.14 3.13 52.73
CA PRO A 28 -9.86 2.51 52.45
C PRO A 28 -8.76 3.56 52.69
N PRO A 29 -7.64 3.20 53.33
CA PRO A 29 -6.60 4.17 53.64
C PRO A 29 -6.16 4.91 52.37
N ALA A 30 -5.86 6.19 52.52
CA ALA A 30 -5.34 6.99 51.41
C ALA A 30 -4.11 6.29 50.82
N LYS A 31 -4.17 5.98 49.52
CA LYS A 31 -3.18 5.13 48.84
C LYS A 31 -1.77 5.70 48.99
N ALA A 32 -0.81 4.83 49.24
CA ALA A 32 0.58 5.24 49.47
C ALA A 32 1.25 5.68 48.16
N ALA A 33 2.32 6.44 48.29
CA ALA A 33 3.26 6.68 47.21
C ALA A 33 4.25 5.51 47.10
N ASP A 34 4.99 5.45 45.99
CA ASP A 34 6.16 4.58 45.86
C ASP A 34 7.09 4.75 47.06
N THR A 35 7.56 3.63 47.60
CA THR A 35 8.29 3.57 48.87
C THR A 35 9.78 3.34 48.61
N PRO A 36 10.66 4.34 48.82
CA PRO A 36 12.10 4.14 48.69
C PRO A 36 12.62 3.20 49.79
N LEU A 37 13.11 2.03 49.38
CA LEU A 37 13.78 1.07 50.27
C LEU A 37 15.27 1.42 50.41
N VAL A 38 15.86 1.92 49.33
CA VAL A 38 17.19 2.52 49.28
C VAL A 38 17.12 3.78 48.41
N ASN A 39 17.53 4.92 48.94
CA ASN A 39 17.66 6.16 48.18
C ASN A 39 19.00 6.21 47.45
N ALA A 40 19.09 7.04 46.39
CA ALA A 40 20.40 7.55 45.96
C ALA A 40 21.07 8.32 47.12
N GLY A 41 22.40 8.31 47.17
CA GLY A 41 23.20 8.82 48.28
C GLY A 41 23.10 7.98 49.57
N ALA A 42 22.59 6.75 49.49
CA ALA A 42 22.45 5.88 50.66
C ALA A 42 23.83 5.48 51.22
N VAL A 43 23.88 5.24 52.53
CA VAL A 43 25.08 4.68 53.17
C VAL A 43 25.18 3.19 52.84
N TRP A 44 26.28 2.81 52.19
CA TRP A 44 26.67 1.44 51.90
C TRP A 44 27.84 1.03 52.79
N LYS A 45 27.88 -0.25 53.20
CA LYS A 45 29.12 -0.89 53.61
C LYS A 45 29.90 -1.30 52.38
N TYR A 46 31.22 -1.25 52.43
CA TYR A 46 32.06 -1.59 51.29
C TYR A 46 33.31 -2.37 51.69
N LEU A 47 33.93 -3.05 50.71
CA LEU A 47 35.23 -3.69 50.85
C LEU A 47 36.04 -3.49 49.56
N ASP A 48 37.11 -2.70 49.70
CA ASP A 48 37.95 -2.08 48.66
C ASP A 48 39.43 -2.49 48.82
N ASN A 49 39.66 -3.77 49.15
CA ASN A 49 40.99 -4.32 49.41
C ASN A 49 41.43 -5.39 48.39
N GLY A 50 40.64 -5.60 47.32
CA GLY A 50 40.88 -6.56 46.26
C GLY A 50 40.87 -8.03 46.69
N SER A 51 40.38 -8.37 47.89
CA SER A 51 40.39 -9.75 48.41
C SER A 51 39.15 -10.54 48.01
N ASP A 52 39.35 -11.77 47.50
CA ASP A 52 38.29 -12.69 47.10
C ASP A 52 37.34 -13.01 48.28
N GLN A 53 36.07 -12.61 48.16
CA GLN A 53 35.02 -12.90 49.13
C GLN A 53 34.24 -14.18 48.81
N GLY A 54 34.53 -14.85 47.70
CA GLY A 54 33.76 -15.97 47.17
C GLY A 54 32.30 -15.60 46.94
N THR A 55 31.36 -16.47 47.34
CA THR A 55 29.91 -16.25 47.21
C THR A 55 29.19 -15.98 48.53
N SER A 56 29.79 -16.34 49.67
CA SER A 56 29.15 -16.26 51.00
C SER A 56 28.73 -14.83 51.39
N TRP A 57 29.49 -13.82 50.96
CA TRP A 57 29.21 -12.41 51.23
C TRP A 57 27.90 -11.90 50.59
N ARG A 58 27.32 -12.63 49.64
CA ARG A 58 26.06 -12.28 48.97
C ARG A 58 24.84 -12.56 49.87
N ALA A 59 24.97 -13.45 50.85
CA ALA A 59 23.88 -13.88 51.71
C ALA A 59 23.52 -12.86 52.81
N ALA A 60 22.24 -12.74 53.15
CA ALA A 60 21.77 -11.84 54.20
C ALA A 60 22.32 -12.14 55.61
N SER A 61 22.74 -13.39 55.86
CA SER A 61 23.32 -13.86 57.12
C SER A 61 24.84 -13.63 57.28
N PHE A 62 25.53 -13.17 56.24
CA PHE A 62 26.97 -12.90 56.31
C PHE A 62 27.29 -11.69 57.19
N ASN A 63 28.32 -11.81 58.02
CA ASN A 63 28.72 -10.79 58.97
C ASN A 63 29.66 -9.74 58.36
N ASP A 64 29.09 -8.61 57.96
CA ASP A 64 29.81 -7.43 57.46
C ASP A 64 30.14 -6.40 58.56
N SER A 65 30.12 -6.77 59.85
CA SER A 65 30.32 -5.82 60.96
C SER A 65 31.68 -5.11 60.95
N ALA A 66 32.68 -5.68 60.29
CA ALA A 66 34.03 -5.12 60.18
C ALA A 66 34.28 -4.33 58.88
N TRP A 67 33.30 -4.25 57.97
CA TRP A 67 33.42 -3.48 56.73
C TRP A 67 33.25 -1.97 57.01
N PRO A 68 34.08 -1.09 56.41
CA PRO A 68 33.84 0.35 56.43
C PRO A 68 32.51 0.72 55.74
N PHE A 69 32.04 1.95 55.96
CA PHE A 69 30.79 2.44 55.38
C PHE A 69 30.83 3.94 55.06
N GLY A 70 30.09 4.34 54.05
CA GLY A 70 29.95 5.73 53.62
C GLY A 70 28.78 5.93 52.64
N PRO A 71 28.32 7.18 52.43
CA PRO A 71 27.28 7.50 51.46
C PRO A 71 27.74 7.30 50.01
N GLY A 72 26.83 6.89 49.13
CA GLY A 72 27.00 7.07 47.69
C GLY A 72 27.09 8.56 47.32
N GLN A 73 27.77 8.95 46.25
CA GLN A 73 28.53 8.14 45.29
C GLN A 73 29.83 7.59 45.93
N LEU A 74 30.09 6.30 45.79
CA LEU A 74 31.33 5.66 46.27
C LEU A 74 32.25 5.42 45.07
N GLY A 75 33.49 5.91 45.11
CA GLY A 75 34.34 5.89 43.91
C GLY A 75 35.76 6.44 44.08
N TYR A 76 36.43 6.66 42.96
CA TYR A 76 37.61 7.52 42.80
C TYR A 76 37.76 7.92 41.33
N GLY A 77 38.31 9.11 41.06
CA GLY A 77 38.71 9.57 39.72
C GLY A 77 37.85 10.70 39.16
N ASP A 78 36.57 10.73 39.52
CA ASP A 78 35.57 11.68 39.01
C ASP A 78 35.61 13.03 39.75
N GLY A 79 35.91 13.00 41.06
CA GLY A 79 35.99 14.18 41.93
C GLY A 79 34.65 14.65 42.51
N ASP A 80 33.56 13.91 42.32
CA ASP A 80 32.24 14.13 42.94
C ASP A 80 31.90 13.11 44.05
N GLU A 81 32.83 12.22 44.39
CA GLU A 81 32.58 11.04 45.20
C GLU A 81 32.40 11.38 46.69
N ALA A 82 31.23 11.05 47.25
CA ALA A 82 30.93 11.27 48.65
C ALA A 82 31.69 10.30 49.58
N THR A 83 32.13 9.14 49.07
CA THR A 83 33.02 8.21 49.77
C THR A 83 34.16 7.76 48.85
N PRO A 84 35.40 8.28 49.03
CA PRO A 84 36.57 7.79 48.33
C PRO A 84 36.89 6.32 48.66
N LEU A 85 37.17 5.53 47.63
CA LEU A 85 37.54 4.11 47.72
C LEU A 85 39.04 3.91 47.48
N ASN A 86 39.60 2.87 48.08
CA ASN A 86 40.99 2.45 47.86
C ASN A 86 41.13 1.52 46.65
N TYR A 87 41.93 1.91 45.66
CA TYR A 87 42.27 1.06 44.50
C TYR A 87 43.49 0.16 44.71
N GLY A 88 44.21 0.30 45.82
CA GLY A 88 45.45 -0.42 46.09
C GLY A 88 46.72 0.39 45.83
N ALA A 89 47.88 -0.28 45.85
CA ALA A 89 49.19 0.37 45.87
C ALA A 89 49.76 0.79 44.51
N ASP A 90 49.18 0.33 43.40
CA ASP A 90 49.62 0.65 42.03
C ASP A 90 48.45 1.26 41.23
N PRO A 91 48.53 2.55 40.82
CA PRO A 91 47.45 3.19 40.06
C PRO A 91 47.27 2.63 38.64
N ASN A 92 48.20 1.81 38.15
CA ASN A 92 48.15 1.14 36.84
C ASN A 92 47.69 -0.33 36.95
N ASN A 93 47.48 -0.84 38.17
CA ASN A 93 47.06 -2.20 38.45
C ASN A 93 46.13 -2.22 39.68
N LYS A 94 45.03 -1.48 39.55
CA LYS A 94 43.94 -1.32 40.51
C LYS A 94 43.19 -2.64 40.75
N TYR A 95 42.50 -2.75 41.89
CA TYR A 95 41.66 -3.91 42.20
C TYR A 95 40.46 -4.04 41.26
N ILE A 96 40.38 -5.14 40.49
CA ILE A 96 39.28 -5.39 39.55
C ILE A 96 37.91 -5.29 40.23
N THR A 97 37.74 -5.90 41.41
CA THR A 97 36.43 -5.97 42.10
C THR A 97 36.40 -5.17 43.40
N THR A 98 35.35 -4.37 43.59
CA THR A 98 34.94 -3.79 44.89
C THR A 98 33.57 -4.33 45.29
N TYR A 99 33.38 -4.62 46.57
CA TYR A 99 32.13 -5.17 47.10
C TYR A 99 31.36 -4.13 47.90
N PHE A 100 30.03 -4.11 47.76
CA PHE A 100 29.12 -3.24 48.51
C PHE A 100 27.99 -4.05 49.13
N ARG A 101 27.56 -3.67 50.32
CA ARG A 101 26.44 -4.30 51.04
C ARG A 101 25.59 -3.26 51.76
N ARG A 102 24.26 -3.41 51.69
CA ARG A 102 23.31 -2.58 52.44
C ARG A 102 22.12 -3.40 52.91
N ALA A 103 21.92 -3.39 54.23
CA ALA A 103 20.69 -3.86 54.84
C ALA A 103 19.60 -2.79 54.79
N PHE A 104 18.36 -3.21 54.54
CA PHE A 104 17.15 -2.37 54.59
C PHE A 104 15.99 -3.20 55.18
N ASN A 105 14.96 -2.55 55.72
CA ASN A 105 13.87 -3.24 56.40
C ASN A 105 12.55 -3.08 55.62
N VAL A 106 11.86 -4.19 55.38
CA VAL A 106 10.54 -4.25 54.77
C VAL A 106 9.51 -4.63 55.83
N ALA A 107 8.46 -3.82 56.02
CA ALA A 107 7.43 -4.11 57.01
C ALA A 107 6.52 -5.27 56.57
N ASP A 108 6.12 -5.25 55.30
CA ASP A 108 5.34 -6.30 54.64
C ASP A 108 5.81 -6.43 53.18
N ALA A 109 6.39 -7.56 52.82
CA ALA A 109 6.86 -7.84 51.46
C ALA A 109 5.70 -8.16 50.51
N SER A 110 4.54 -8.57 51.03
CA SER A 110 3.34 -8.85 50.24
C SER A 110 2.57 -7.59 49.82
N ALA A 111 2.94 -6.43 50.38
CA ALA A 111 2.39 -5.12 50.01
C ALA A 111 3.02 -4.51 48.75
N PHE A 112 4.04 -5.14 48.15
CA PHE A 112 4.76 -4.62 47.00
C PHE A 112 4.52 -5.46 45.74
N ASN A 113 4.03 -4.83 44.68
CA ASN A 113 3.76 -5.47 43.40
C ASN A 113 4.97 -5.44 42.45
N GLY A 114 5.96 -4.60 42.72
CA GLY A 114 7.20 -4.50 41.94
C GLY A 114 8.34 -3.83 42.70
N LEU A 115 9.55 -3.98 42.17
CA LEU A 115 10.75 -3.29 42.64
C LEU A 115 11.44 -2.63 41.45
N THR A 116 11.53 -1.30 41.43
CA THR A 116 12.37 -0.56 40.48
C THR A 116 13.75 -0.38 41.10
N LEU A 117 14.78 -0.87 40.41
CA LEU A 117 16.17 -0.67 40.78
C LEU A 117 16.81 0.25 39.76
N LYS A 118 17.55 1.27 40.23
CA LYS A 118 18.45 2.07 39.41
C LYS A 118 19.87 1.94 39.94
N LEU A 119 20.83 1.86 39.04
CA LEU A 119 22.26 1.75 39.31
C LEU A 119 22.98 2.86 38.53
N LEU A 120 23.77 3.66 39.24
CA LEU A 120 24.88 4.42 38.67
C LEU A 120 26.13 3.57 38.82
N ARG A 121 26.88 3.40 37.73
CA ARG A 121 28.14 2.65 37.71
C ARG A 121 29.05 3.16 36.59
N ASP A 122 30.35 3.18 36.84
CA ASP A 122 31.38 3.18 35.79
C ASP A 122 31.31 1.84 35.01
N ASP A 123 32.15 0.85 35.27
CA ASP A 123 32.42 -0.20 34.29
C ASP A 123 31.31 -1.27 34.26
N GLY A 124 31.33 -2.23 35.19
CA GLY A 124 30.39 -3.36 35.23
C GLY A 124 29.96 -3.74 36.65
N ALA A 125 28.76 -4.30 36.81
CA ALA A 125 28.23 -4.67 38.12
C ALA A 125 27.35 -5.93 38.10
N VAL A 126 27.33 -6.68 39.20
CA VAL A 126 26.37 -7.76 39.48
C VAL A 126 25.69 -7.50 40.83
N ILE A 127 24.36 -7.61 40.86
CA ILE A 127 23.53 -7.26 42.02
C ILE A 127 22.78 -8.50 42.53
N TYR A 128 22.87 -8.71 43.83
CA TYR A 128 22.26 -9.78 44.59
C TYR A 128 21.24 -9.22 45.60
N LEU A 129 20.05 -9.80 45.65
CA LEU A 129 19.04 -9.55 46.69
C LEU A 129 18.91 -10.82 47.54
N ASN A 130 19.17 -10.69 48.84
CA ASN A 130 19.13 -11.78 49.82
C ASN A 130 19.97 -13.04 49.46
N GLY A 131 20.96 -12.89 48.56
CA GLY A 131 21.84 -13.95 48.07
C GLY A 131 21.53 -14.48 46.67
N THR A 132 20.38 -14.12 46.09
CA THR A 132 20.00 -14.47 44.71
C THR A 132 20.38 -13.35 43.75
N GLU A 133 20.98 -13.68 42.60
CA GLU A 133 21.28 -12.69 41.56
C GLU A 133 19.98 -12.16 40.96
N VAL A 134 19.82 -10.84 40.94
CA VAL A 134 18.61 -10.19 40.38
C VAL A 134 18.89 -9.44 39.09
N TRP A 135 20.11 -8.96 38.89
CA TRP A 135 20.51 -8.24 37.67
C TRP A 135 22.04 -8.14 37.55
N ARG A 136 22.53 -7.95 36.32
CA ARG A 136 23.92 -7.55 36.02
C ARG A 136 23.94 -6.53 34.88
N SER A 137 24.86 -5.58 34.92
CA SER A 137 25.06 -4.52 33.92
C SER A 137 26.51 -4.54 33.44
N ASN A 138 26.73 -4.54 32.12
CA ASN A 138 28.06 -4.62 31.48
C ASN A 138 28.98 -5.75 32.02
N MET A 139 28.41 -6.89 32.39
CA MET A 139 29.17 -8.06 32.87
C MET A 139 29.01 -9.25 31.92
N PRO A 140 30.05 -10.07 31.71
CA PRO A 140 30.01 -11.20 30.78
C PRO A 140 29.01 -12.27 31.22
N ALA A 141 28.57 -13.10 30.28
CA ALA A 141 27.70 -14.24 30.55
C ALA A 141 28.46 -15.37 31.27
N GLY A 142 27.77 -16.06 32.18
CA GLY A 142 28.34 -17.17 32.96
C GLY A 142 28.74 -16.77 34.38
N GLY A 143 29.69 -17.52 34.96
CA GLY A 143 30.16 -17.31 36.33
C GLY A 143 31.07 -16.10 36.47
N VAL A 144 30.76 -15.24 37.43
CA VAL A 144 31.54 -14.05 37.80
C VAL A 144 32.28 -14.32 39.11
N GLY A 145 33.55 -13.93 39.16
CA GLY A 145 34.40 -13.93 40.36
C GLY A 145 35.31 -12.71 40.40
N TYR A 146 36.12 -12.54 41.45
CA TYR A 146 36.78 -11.27 41.77
C TYR A 146 37.85 -10.75 40.77
N GLN A 147 38.19 -11.55 39.75
CA GLN A 147 39.08 -11.17 38.64
C GLN A 147 38.36 -11.11 37.28
N THR A 148 37.05 -11.38 37.23
CA THR A 148 36.24 -11.18 36.03
C THR A 148 36.13 -9.68 35.77
N ALA A 149 36.57 -9.22 34.61
CA ALA A 149 36.41 -7.83 34.19
C ALA A 149 35.00 -7.54 33.65
N ALA A 150 34.64 -6.26 33.56
CA ALA A 150 33.50 -5.80 32.77
C ALA A 150 33.67 -6.12 31.27
N SER A 151 32.57 -6.18 30.52
CA SER A 151 32.59 -6.60 29.11
C SER A 151 33.17 -5.56 28.15
N VAL A 152 33.01 -4.27 28.46
CA VAL A 152 33.67 -3.13 27.79
C VAL A 152 34.08 -2.09 28.83
N ALA A 153 35.04 -1.23 28.49
CA ALA A 153 35.29 0.00 29.26
C ALA A 153 34.15 1.02 29.06
N VAL A 154 33.79 1.75 30.11
CA VAL A 154 32.77 2.82 30.08
C VAL A 154 33.47 4.20 29.95
N GLY A 155 32.70 5.29 29.78
CA GLY A 155 33.24 6.60 29.46
C GLY A 155 32.22 7.75 29.35
N GLY A 156 32.50 8.88 30.01
CA GLY A 156 31.80 10.15 29.88
C GLY A 156 30.35 10.19 30.37
N THR A 157 29.40 10.43 29.46
CA THR A 157 27.97 10.55 29.84
C THR A 157 27.41 9.29 30.47
N ASP A 158 28.02 8.14 30.21
CA ASP A 158 27.53 6.84 30.64
C ASP A 158 27.98 6.49 32.08
N GLU A 159 29.03 7.13 32.59
CA GLU A 159 29.50 7.02 34.00
C GLU A 159 28.46 7.63 34.96
N SER A 160 27.85 8.76 34.56
CA SER A 160 26.80 9.46 35.29
C SER A 160 25.38 8.98 34.99
N ALA A 161 25.22 7.94 34.16
CA ALA A 161 23.92 7.43 33.74
C ALA A 161 23.29 6.47 34.77
N TRP A 162 22.04 6.74 35.14
CA TRP A 162 21.24 5.87 36.00
C TRP A 162 20.56 4.76 35.18
N PHE A 163 21.20 3.61 35.06
CA PHE A 163 20.66 2.42 34.41
C PHE A 163 19.51 1.83 35.26
N GLN A 164 18.31 1.71 34.69
CA GLN A 164 17.10 1.23 35.39
C GLN A 164 16.70 -0.19 34.97
N THR A 165 16.24 -0.99 35.92
CA THR A 165 15.57 -2.28 35.69
C THR A 165 14.38 -2.46 36.66
N THR A 166 13.53 -3.46 36.39
CA THR A 166 12.49 -3.92 37.32
C THR A 166 12.81 -5.34 37.75
N ILE A 167 12.81 -5.61 39.05
CA ILE A 167 13.09 -6.93 39.63
C ILE A 167 11.88 -7.44 40.44
N SER A 168 11.80 -8.76 40.63
CA SER A 168 10.66 -9.37 41.33
C SER A 168 10.69 -9.08 42.84
N PRO A 169 9.56 -8.66 43.45
CA PRO A 169 9.45 -8.52 44.91
C PRO A 169 9.48 -9.87 45.64
N GLY A 170 9.32 -11.01 44.93
CA GLY A 170 9.22 -12.34 45.52
C GLY A 170 10.50 -12.88 46.20
N LEU A 171 11.61 -12.13 46.17
CA LEU A 171 12.82 -12.39 46.96
C LEU A 171 12.86 -11.61 48.29
N LEU A 172 11.93 -10.68 48.51
CA LEU A 172 11.83 -9.94 49.77
C LEU A 172 11.22 -10.80 50.88
N VAL A 173 11.67 -10.54 52.10
CA VAL A 173 11.12 -11.11 53.34
C VAL A 173 10.65 -9.99 54.27
N ASN A 174 9.67 -10.26 55.13
CA ASN A 174 9.28 -9.31 56.18
C ASN A 174 10.42 -9.20 57.20
N GLY A 175 10.86 -7.97 57.49
CA GLY A 175 12.05 -7.67 58.29
C GLY A 175 13.26 -7.27 57.45
N THR A 176 14.46 -7.66 57.89
CA THR A 176 15.73 -7.28 57.26
C THR A 176 15.96 -8.01 55.94
N ASN A 177 16.22 -7.23 54.90
CA ASN A 177 16.67 -7.65 53.59
C ASN A 177 18.06 -7.06 53.31
N VAL A 178 18.83 -7.68 52.41
CA VAL A 178 20.18 -7.24 52.05
C VAL A 178 20.32 -7.15 50.53
N LEU A 179 20.71 -5.97 50.04
CA LEU A 179 21.36 -5.83 48.73
C LEU A 179 22.86 -6.02 48.90
N ALA A 180 23.45 -6.79 47.99
CA ALA A 180 24.87 -7.03 47.89
C ALA A 180 25.29 -6.84 46.42
N VAL A 181 26.33 -6.04 46.16
CA VAL A 181 26.78 -5.66 44.81
C VAL A 181 28.26 -5.93 44.68
N GLU A 182 28.67 -6.58 43.60
CA GLU A 182 30.08 -6.64 43.17
C GLU A 182 30.21 -5.76 41.93
N LEU A 183 31.11 -4.77 42.01
CA LEU A 183 31.42 -3.80 40.97
C LEU A 183 32.80 -4.14 40.41
N HIS A 184 32.92 -4.18 39.10
CA HIS A 184 34.04 -4.74 38.37
C HIS A 184 34.55 -3.73 37.34
N GLN A 185 35.84 -3.40 37.39
CA GLN A 185 36.52 -2.66 36.32
C GLN A 185 36.73 -3.53 35.08
N SER A 186 36.77 -2.90 33.92
CA SER A 186 37.13 -3.44 32.60
C SER A 186 38.60 -3.85 32.53
N SER A 187 39.46 -3.20 33.32
CA SER A 187 40.86 -3.60 33.53
C SER A 187 41.43 -3.00 34.82
N GLY A 188 42.55 -3.53 35.32
CA GLY A 188 43.29 -2.89 36.42
C GLY A 188 43.92 -1.53 36.05
N ALA A 189 43.78 -1.09 34.80
CA ALA A 189 44.26 0.19 34.31
C ALA A 189 43.13 1.20 34.05
N SER A 190 41.88 0.92 34.44
CA SER A 190 40.80 1.93 34.37
C SER A 190 41.20 3.17 35.19
N SER A 191 40.78 4.36 34.77
CA SER A 191 41.17 5.62 35.42
C SER A 191 40.58 5.74 36.82
N ASP A 192 39.34 5.30 36.94
CA ASP A 192 38.34 5.70 37.90
C ASP A 192 37.48 4.49 38.33
N ILE A 193 36.51 4.73 39.22
CA ILE A 193 35.37 3.83 39.49
C ILE A 193 34.28 4.66 40.17
N SER A 194 33.00 4.40 39.88
CA SER A 194 31.87 5.06 40.53
C SER A 194 30.70 4.13 40.80
N PHE A 195 29.97 4.34 41.91
CA PHE A 195 28.81 3.54 42.32
C PHE A 195 27.80 4.31 43.17
N ASP A 196 26.52 4.22 42.79
CA ASP A 196 25.36 4.42 43.68
C ASP A 196 24.16 3.58 43.20
N LEU A 197 23.20 3.28 44.09
CA LEU A 197 22.08 2.39 43.77
C LEU A 197 20.81 2.79 44.54
N GLN A 198 19.75 3.12 43.79
CA GLN A 198 18.40 3.37 44.30
C GLN A 198 17.54 2.10 44.15
N LEU A 199 16.82 1.71 45.21
CA LEU A 199 15.79 0.67 45.18
C LEU A 199 14.47 1.26 45.68
N THR A 200 13.47 1.30 44.81
CA THR A 200 12.13 1.77 45.12
C THR A 200 11.14 0.62 45.00
N ALA A 201 10.38 0.37 46.06
CA ALA A 201 9.24 -0.53 46.01
C ALA A 201 8.00 0.20 45.53
N THR A 202 7.32 -0.39 44.55
CA THR A 202 6.05 0.14 44.06
C THR A 202 4.90 -0.48 44.86
N ASP A 203 4.15 0.38 45.59
CA ASP A 203 2.78 0.07 46.05
C ASP A 203 1.99 -0.49 44.85
N GLY A 204 2.13 0.20 43.71
CA GLY A 204 1.79 -0.39 42.44
C GLY A 204 0.31 -0.72 42.32
N THR A 205 -0.58 0.10 42.88
CA THR A 205 -1.94 0.20 42.32
C THR A 205 -1.80 0.35 40.81
N ALA A 206 -2.20 -0.69 40.07
CA ALA A 206 -2.10 -0.67 38.62
C ALA A 206 -2.97 0.46 38.05
N SER A 207 -2.41 1.15 37.07
CA SER A 207 -3.00 2.31 36.40
C SER A 207 -2.56 2.31 34.95
N VAL A 208 -3.41 2.84 34.06
CA VAL A 208 -3.17 2.80 32.62
C VAL A 208 -2.31 4.00 32.21
N THR A 209 -1.13 3.72 31.66
CA THR A 209 -0.15 4.69 31.17
C THR A 209 -0.26 4.93 29.66
N ARG A 210 -0.80 3.96 28.91
CA ARG A 210 -1.22 4.11 27.51
C ARG A 210 -2.66 3.65 27.38
N GLY A 211 -3.57 4.60 27.14
CA GLY A 211 -5.02 4.37 27.11
C GLY A 211 -5.41 3.24 26.14
N PRO A 212 -6.49 2.49 26.42
CA PRO A 212 -6.78 1.29 25.65
C PRO A 212 -7.12 1.61 24.19
N TYR A 213 -6.55 0.81 23.28
CA TYR A 213 -6.65 0.98 21.84
C TYR A 213 -7.01 -0.33 21.13
N LEU A 214 -7.65 -0.18 19.97
CA LEU A 214 -8.27 -1.28 19.23
C LEU A 214 -7.46 -1.62 17.97
N GLN A 215 -7.17 -2.90 17.78
CA GLN A 215 -6.38 -3.48 16.68
C GLN A 215 -7.11 -4.69 16.09
N THR A 216 -6.83 -5.03 14.83
CA THR A 216 -7.30 -6.25 14.13
C THR A 216 -8.77 -6.61 14.44
N GLY A 217 -9.68 -5.69 14.06
CA GLY A 217 -11.12 -5.90 14.18
C GLY A 217 -11.65 -6.81 13.08
N THR A 218 -12.50 -7.75 13.45
CA THR A 218 -13.07 -8.77 12.54
C THR A 218 -14.59 -8.87 12.72
N PRO A 219 -15.30 -9.69 11.92
CA PRO A 219 -16.73 -9.92 12.13
C PRO A 219 -17.06 -10.64 13.44
N THR A 220 -16.08 -11.28 14.09
CA THR A 220 -16.29 -12.11 15.29
C THR A 220 -15.32 -11.81 16.43
N GLY A 221 -14.51 -10.75 16.33
CA GLY A 221 -13.49 -10.43 17.33
C GLY A 221 -12.84 -9.06 17.15
N VAL A 222 -11.96 -8.73 18.09
CA VAL A 222 -11.08 -7.54 18.08
C VAL A 222 -9.92 -7.77 19.05
N ILE A 223 -8.76 -7.19 18.79
CA ILE A 223 -7.65 -7.13 19.74
C ILE A 223 -7.73 -5.81 20.52
N VAL A 224 -7.69 -5.90 21.85
CA VAL A 224 -7.63 -4.73 22.74
C VAL A 224 -6.25 -4.68 23.41
N ARG A 225 -5.58 -3.55 23.31
CA ARG A 225 -4.24 -3.32 23.89
C ARG A 225 -4.23 -2.11 24.82
N TRP A 226 -3.37 -2.11 25.83
CA TRP A 226 -3.11 -0.97 26.73
C TRP A 226 -1.76 -1.15 27.44
N ARG A 227 -1.22 -0.07 28.02
CA ARG A 227 -0.03 -0.14 28.90
C ARG A 227 -0.37 0.21 30.34
N THR A 228 0.29 -0.42 31.29
CA THR A 228 0.23 -0.10 32.73
C THR A 228 1.56 0.42 33.30
N ASN A 229 1.53 0.96 34.52
CA ASN A 229 2.73 1.39 35.26
C ASN A 229 3.47 0.24 35.97
N VAL A 230 2.81 -0.89 36.21
CA VAL A 230 3.37 -2.10 36.84
C VAL A 230 2.77 -3.33 36.18
N ALA A 231 3.53 -4.42 36.11
CA ALA A 231 3.08 -5.62 35.41
C ALA A 231 1.89 -6.30 36.10
N THR A 232 0.81 -6.58 35.37
CA THR A 232 -0.32 -7.38 35.86
C THR A 232 -0.72 -8.45 34.86
N ASP A 233 -1.53 -9.40 35.30
CA ASP A 233 -2.36 -10.19 34.42
C ASP A 233 -3.38 -9.29 33.68
N SER A 234 -3.89 -9.77 32.55
CA SER A 234 -4.73 -8.99 31.65
C SER A 234 -6.15 -9.55 31.62
N ARG A 235 -7.16 -8.68 31.71
CA ARG A 235 -8.58 -9.00 31.55
C ARG A 235 -9.30 -7.87 30.83
N VAL A 236 -9.97 -8.21 29.73
CA VAL A 236 -10.99 -7.35 29.11
C VAL A 236 -12.36 -7.88 29.49
N ARG A 237 -13.21 -7.01 30.06
CA ARG A 237 -14.62 -7.31 30.34
C ARG A 237 -15.46 -6.62 29.27
N TYR A 238 -16.47 -7.29 28.71
CA TYR A 238 -17.26 -6.75 27.58
C TYR A 238 -18.74 -7.18 27.62
N GLY A 239 -19.60 -6.42 26.93
CA GLY A 239 -21.03 -6.70 26.82
C GLY A 239 -21.73 -5.71 25.88
N THR A 240 -22.89 -6.08 25.34
CA THR A 240 -23.65 -5.24 24.38
C THR A 240 -24.45 -4.10 25.04
N ALA A 241 -24.50 -4.06 26.38
CA ALA A 241 -25.21 -3.04 27.14
C ALA A 241 -24.26 -2.28 28.08
N LEU A 242 -24.30 -0.96 28.02
CA LEU A 242 -23.54 -0.05 28.89
C LEU A 242 -23.84 -0.36 30.38
N GLY A 243 -22.79 -0.48 31.19
CA GLY A 243 -22.89 -0.85 32.60
C GLY A 243 -23.00 -2.36 32.86
N SER A 244 -23.20 -3.19 31.83
CA SER A 244 -23.49 -4.64 31.95
C SER A 244 -22.51 -5.49 31.14
N LEU A 245 -21.26 -5.53 31.62
CA LEU A 245 -20.17 -6.29 30.99
C LEU A 245 -20.19 -7.75 31.49
N THR A 246 -21.03 -8.58 30.89
CA THR A 246 -21.28 -9.97 31.32
C THR A 246 -20.18 -10.96 30.93
N SER A 247 -19.36 -10.63 29.93
CA SER A 247 -18.35 -11.53 29.36
C SER A 247 -16.93 -11.03 29.67
N ASN A 248 -15.94 -11.91 29.60
CA ASN A 248 -14.53 -11.55 29.80
C ASN A 248 -13.58 -12.43 28.96
N SER A 249 -12.44 -11.86 28.61
CA SER A 249 -11.28 -12.52 27.98
C SER A 249 -10.04 -12.21 28.81
N ASP A 250 -9.26 -13.23 29.15
CA ASP A 250 -8.15 -13.16 30.10
C ASP A 250 -6.83 -13.62 29.47
N ASN A 251 -5.72 -13.03 29.90
CA ASN A 251 -4.35 -13.51 29.67
C ASN A 251 -3.58 -13.46 30.99
N ALA A 252 -3.19 -14.63 31.51
CA ALA A 252 -2.55 -14.78 32.83
C ALA A 252 -1.07 -14.35 32.87
N THR A 253 -0.48 -13.96 31.73
CA THR A 253 0.89 -13.46 31.64
C THR A 253 1.00 -12.11 32.33
N LEU A 254 1.90 -11.98 33.31
CA LEU A 254 2.19 -10.68 33.93
C LEU A 254 2.99 -9.82 32.95
N THR A 255 2.44 -8.68 32.55
CA THR A 255 3.03 -7.76 31.56
C THR A 255 2.65 -6.32 31.87
N THR A 256 3.49 -5.36 31.44
CA THR A 256 3.09 -3.93 31.35
C THR A 256 2.50 -3.58 29.99
N GLU A 257 2.84 -4.33 28.93
CA GLU A 257 2.26 -4.22 27.58
C GLU A 257 1.18 -5.28 27.43
N HIS A 258 -0.08 -4.89 27.53
CA HIS A 258 -1.19 -5.83 27.50
C HIS A 258 -1.72 -6.00 26.07
N GLU A 259 -2.00 -7.24 25.71
CA GLU A 259 -2.72 -7.62 24.51
C GLU A 259 -3.72 -8.73 24.85
N VAL A 260 -4.99 -8.50 24.49
CA VAL A 260 -6.08 -9.47 24.70
C VAL A 260 -6.99 -9.49 23.48
N THR A 261 -7.03 -10.64 22.80
CA THR A 261 -7.98 -10.93 21.73
C THR A 261 -9.33 -11.31 22.30
N ILE A 262 -10.39 -10.62 21.88
CA ILE A 262 -11.78 -11.02 22.09
C ILE A 262 -12.24 -11.78 20.85
N SER A 263 -12.95 -12.89 21.03
CA SER A 263 -13.46 -13.72 19.93
C SER A 263 -14.86 -14.28 20.24
N GLY A 264 -15.52 -14.87 19.23
CA GLY A 264 -16.88 -15.41 19.36
C GLY A 264 -17.97 -14.34 19.42
N LEU A 265 -17.68 -13.12 18.98
CA LEU A 265 -18.62 -12.00 18.91
C LEU A 265 -19.57 -12.12 17.71
N LEU A 266 -20.67 -11.37 17.75
CA LEU A 266 -21.61 -11.23 16.63
C LEU A 266 -21.12 -10.15 15.65
N PRO A 267 -21.26 -10.30 14.32
CA PRO A 267 -20.93 -9.26 13.34
C PRO A 267 -21.76 -7.98 13.48
N ALA A 268 -21.23 -6.86 12.99
CA ALA A 268 -21.87 -5.54 12.95
C ALA A 268 -22.55 -5.10 14.27
N THR A 269 -22.01 -5.52 15.42
CA THR A 269 -22.62 -5.39 16.74
C THR A 269 -21.78 -4.51 17.65
N GLN A 270 -22.42 -3.59 18.38
CA GLN A 270 -21.75 -2.74 19.36
C GLN A 270 -21.48 -3.51 20.66
N TYR A 271 -20.26 -3.42 21.16
CA TYR A 271 -19.85 -3.92 22.47
C TYR A 271 -19.19 -2.79 23.27
N PHE A 272 -19.68 -2.57 24.50
CA PHE A 272 -18.97 -1.78 25.51
C PHE A 272 -17.90 -2.66 26.17
N TYR A 273 -16.82 -2.05 26.65
CA TYR A 273 -15.72 -2.78 27.30
C TYR A 273 -15.07 -2.03 28.45
N SER A 274 -14.28 -2.76 29.24
CA SER A 274 -13.34 -2.23 30.24
C SER A 274 -12.09 -3.11 30.31
N VAL A 275 -10.95 -2.51 30.63
CA VAL A 275 -9.65 -3.20 30.71
C VAL A 275 -9.10 -3.21 32.13
N GLY A 276 -8.23 -4.18 32.43
CA GLY A 276 -7.51 -4.28 33.68
C GLY A 276 -6.96 -5.68 33.93
N SER A 277 -7.01 -6.12 35.18
CA SER A 277 -6.61 -7.47 35.60
C SER A 277 -7.83 -8.31 36.01
N THR A 278 -7.62 -9.59 36.29
CA THR A 278 -8.64 -10.45 36.89
C THR A 278 -9.17 -9.85 38.20
N ALA A 279 -8.28 -9.26 39.01
CA ALA A 279 -8.56 -8.62 40.29
C ALA A 279 -9.19 -7.21 40.20
N GLN A 280 -8.82 -6.39 39.21
CA GLN A 280 -9.23 -4.97 39.15
C GLN A 280 -9.70 -4.54 37.74
N THR A 281 -10.67 -3.63 37.67
CA THR A 281 -10.96 -2.84 36.46
C THR A 281 -10.19 -1.53 36.54
N LEU A 282 -9.42 -1.18 35.50
CA LEU A 282 -8.58 0.04 35.49
C LEU A 282 -9.27 1.21 34.77
N THR A 283 -9.93 0.96 33.64
CA THR A 283 -10.69 1.97 32.88
C THR A 283 -11.76 1.34 31.98
N GLY A 284 -12.77 2.12 31.60
CA GLY A 284 -13.93 1.68 30.81
C GLY A 284 -15.16 1.30 31.65
N ASN A 285 -16.11 0.62 30.98
CA ASN A 285 -17.52 0.49 31.39
C ASN A 285 -18.29 1.83 31.39
N ASP A 286 -17.95 2.68 30.42
CA ASP A 286 -18.53 4.00 30.19
C ASP A 286 -18.93 4.17 28.70
N ALA A 287 -19.52 5.31 28.35
CA ALA A 287 -19.96 5.59 26.98
C ALA A 287 -18.81 5.95 26.01
N ASP A 288 -17.57 6.01 26.50
CA ASP A 288 -16.36 6.32 25.71
C ASP A 288 -15.50 5.09 25.39
N HIS A 289 -15.79 3.92 25.99
CA HIS A 289 -15.14 2.63 25.73
C HIS A 289 -16.11 1.62 25.09
N PHE A 290 -16.22 1.66 23.76
CA PHE A 290 -17.01 0.71 22.98
C PHE A 290 -16.34 0.43 21.63
N PHE A 291 -16.70 -0.65 20.95
CA PHE A 291 -16.34 -0.89 19.57
C PHE A 291 -17.51 -1.51 18.81
N PHE A 292 -17.44 -1.49 17.49
CA PHE A 292 -18.28 -2.32 16.62
C PHE A 292 -17.43 -3.44 16.03
N THR A 293 -17.90 -4.68 16.07
CA THR A 293 -17.38 -5.74 15.20
C THR A 293 -17.64 -5.38 13.75
N THR A 294 -16.78 -5.85 12.84
CA THR A 294 -16.97 -5.51 11.41
C THR A 294 -18.22 -6.19 10.86
N PRO A 295 -18.86 -5.65 9.80
CA PRO A 295 -19.84 -6.40 9.03
C PRO A 295 -19.19 -7.62 8.39
N THR A 296 -19.96 -8.69 8.16
CA THR A 296 -19.47 -9.88 7.45
C THR A 296 -18.91 -9.50 6.09
N VAL A 297 -17.76 -10.09 5.72
CA VAL A 297 -17.08 -9.87 4.44
C VAL A 297 -18.06 -10.01 3.27
N GLY A 298 -18.04 -9.04 2.35
CA GLY A 298 -18.97 -8.91 1.23
C GLY A 298 -20.29 -8.18 1.51
N ALA A 299 -20.64 -7.89 2.77
CA ALA A 299 -21.89 -7.18 3.09
C ALA A 299 -21.81 -5.70 2.71
N SER A 300 -22.90 -5.15 2.14
CA SER A 300 -23.02 -3.70 1.93
C SER A 300 -23.33 -3.01 3.26
N ALA A 301 -22.42 -2.18 3.76
CA ALA A 301 -22.61 -1.36 4.96
C ALA A 301 -22.06 0.06 4.76
N VAL A 302 -22.73 1.04 5.36
CA VAL A 302 -22.23 2.42 5.40
C VAL A 302 -20.96 2.44 6.25
N THR A 303 -19.84 2.79 5.63
CA THR A 303 -18.50 2.69 6.22
C THR A 303 -17.79 4.03 6.12
N ARG A 304 -17.61 4.70 7.25
CA ARG A 304 -16.83 5.94 7.38
C ARG A 304 -15.39 5.62 7.77
N ILE A 305 -14.46 6.09 6.95
CA ILE A 305 -13.01 5.91 7.11
C ILE A 305 -12.39 7.30 7.31
N TRP A 306 -11.64 7.48 8.39
CA TRP A 306 -10.78 8.67 8.58
C TRP A 306 -9.35 8.34 8.15
N VAL A 307 -8.68 9.28 7.49
CA VAL A 307 -7.36 9.06 6.90
C VAL A 307 -6.44 10.23 7.25
N LEU A 308 -5.34 9.91 7.94
CA LEU A 308 -4.33 10.84 8.43
C LEU A 308 -2.97 10.50 7.83
N GLY A 309 -2.27 11.47 7.23
CA GLY A 309 -0.86 11.31 6.88
C GLY A 309 0.00 12.26 7.70
N ASP A 310 1.15 11.77 8.19
CA ASP A 310 2.23 12.60 8.73
C ASP A 310 1.75 13.41 9.97
N SER A 311 0.88 12.77 10.76
CA SER A 311 0.25 13.38 11.93
C SER A 311 1.10 13.30 13.19
N GLY A 312 2.20 12.53 13.17
CA GLY A 312 3.09 12.15 14.28
C GLY A 312 3.86 13.28 14.99
N THR A 313 3.46 14.52 14.75
CA THR A 313 4.15 15.76 15.15
C THR A 313 3.86 16.22 16.58
N ALA A 314 2.86 15.63 17.25
CA ALA A 314 2.37 16.01 18.58
C ALA A 314 2.02 17.52 18.76
N ASN A 315 1.79 18.26 17.66
CA ASN A 315 1.70 19.72 17.67
C ASN A 315 0.26 20.27 17.60
N ALA A 316 0.13 21.60 17.62
CA ALA A 316 -1.16 22.29 17.53
C ALA A 316 -1.86 22.15 16.15
N ASN A 317 -1.13 21.85 15.08
CA ASN A 317 -1.70 21.61 13.75
C ASN A 317 -2.42 20.25 13.72
N ALA A 318 -1.74 19.18 14.16
CA ALA A 318 -2.33 17.85 14.34
C ALA A 318 -3.56 17.90 15.26
N GLN A 319 -3.46 18.64 16.37
CA GLN A 319 -4.60 18.87 17.26
C GLN A 319 -5.77 19.61 16.55
N SER A 320 -5.49 20.57 15.67
CA SER A 320 -6.51 21.31 14.91
C SER A 320 -7.19 20.42 13.87
N VAL A 321 -6.42 19.62 13.11
CA VAL A 321 -6.95 18.63 12.15
C VAL A 321 -7.81 17.57 12.85
N ARG A 322 -7.37 17.05 14.00
CA ARG A 322 -8.16 16.17 14.88
C ARG A 322 -9.49 16.82 15.29
N ASN A 323 -9.42 18.04 15.81
CA ASN A 323 -10.61 18.76 16.30
C ASN A 323 -11.59 19.06 15.16
N ALA A 324 -11.10 19.41 13.97
CA ALA A 324 -11.92 19.58 12.77
C ALA A 324 -12.64 18.29 12.38
N TYR A 325 -11.95 17.14 12.38
CA TYR A 325 -12.59 15.85 12.11
C TYR A 325 -13.64 15.47 13.16
N TYR A 326 -13.35 15.64 14.46
CA TYR A 326 -14.31 15.36 15.53
C TYR A 326 -15.57 16.23 15.41
N ASN A 327 -15.42 17.51 15.05
CA ASN A 327 -16.55 18.42 14.77
C ASN A 327 -17.33 18.02 13.51
N PHE A 328 -16.64 17.55 12.46
CA PHE A 328 -17.28 17.13 11.20
C PHE A 328 -18.05 15.81 11.33
N THR A 329 -17.50 14.81 12.03
CA THR A 329 -18.18 13.52 12.19
C THR A 329 -19.27 13.57 13.27
N GLY A 330 -19.07 14.37 14.33
CA GLY A 330 -20.05 14.56 15.40
C GLY A 330 -20.49 13.24 16.03
N ALA A 331 -21.77 12.90 15.90
CA ALA A 331 -22.34 11.65 16.39
C ALA A 331 -22.21 10.45 15.41
N VAL A 332 -21.74 10.68 14.17
CA VAL A 332 -21.50 9.59 13.21
C VAL A 332 -20.24 8.84 13.62
N HIS A 333 -20.39 7.54 13.89
CA HIS A 333 -19.28 6.66 14.23
C HIS A 333 -18.26 6.57 13.07
N THR A 334 -16.98 6.50 13.42
CA THR A 334 -15.89 6.25 12.48
C THR A 334 -15.60 4.76 12.51
N ASN A 335 -15.96 4.04 11.45
CA ASN A 335 -15.89 2.57 11.44
C ASN A 335 -14.46 2.04 11.60
N LEU A 336 -13.51 2.70 10.95
CA LEU A 336 -12.08 2.43 11.02
C LEU A 336 -11.30 3.70 10.62
N TRP A 337 -10.00 3.73 10.89
CA TRP A 337 -9.16 4.86 10.51
C TRP A 337 -7.75 4.42 10.11
N LEU A 338 -7.19 5.08 9.10
CA LEU A 338 -5.90 4.78 8.50
C LEU A 338 -4.88 5.86 8.88
N MET A 339 -3.67 5.46 9.26
CA MET A 339 -2.54 6.38 9.36
C MET A 339 -1.47 6.04 8.32
N LEU A 340 -1.20 6.97 7.41
CA LEU A 340 -0.39 6.78 6.20
C LEU A 340 1.12 6.88 6.46
N GLY A 341 1.59 6.51 7.65
CA GLY A 341 2.99 6.67 8.08
C GLY A 341 3.31 8.03 8.68
N ASP A 342 4.51 8.10 9.25
CA ASP A 342 5.02 9.19 10.08
C ASP A 342 4.08 9.49 11.26
N ASN A 343 3.88 8.41 12.01
CA ASN A 343 3.09 8.30 13.23
C ASN A 343 3.89 8.82 14.44
N ALA A 344 5.22 8.78 14.36
CA ALA A 344 6.19 9.44 15.22
C ALA A 344 7.24 10.17 14.35
N TYR A 345 7.43 11.48 14.59
CA TYR A 345 7.98 12.41 13.58
C TYR A 345 9.47 12.79 13.75
N GLN A 346 10.23 12.24 14.70
CA GLN A 346 11.68 12.49 14.78
C GLN A 346 12.50 11.21 14.58
N ASN A 347 12.34 10.22 15.47
CA ASN A 347 13.16 9.02 15.49
C ASN A 347 12.35 7.74 15.77
N GLY A 348 11.01 7.79 15.65
CA GLY A 348 10.15 6.63 15.86
C GLY A 348 10.09 6.14 17.32
N THR A 349 10.44 6.99 18.29
CA THR A 349 10.59 6.57 19.70
C THR A 349 9.26 6.34 20.42
N ASP A 350 9.28 5.52 21.47
CA ASP A 350 8.08 5.18 22.24
C ASP A 350 7.39 6.42 22.86
N SER A 351 8.16 7.44 23.23
CA SER A 351 7.66 8.72 23.74
C SER A 351 7.07 9.62 22.65
N GLU A 352 7.61 9.61 21.44
CA GLU A 352 7.00 10.28 20.28
C GLU A 352 5.64 9.65 19.96
N TYR A 353 5.56 8.32 19.88
CA TYR A 353 4.29 7.60 19.70
C TYR A 353 3.29 7.89 20.82
N GLN A 354 3.74 7.91 22.09
CA GLN A 354 2.89 8.26 23.22
C GLN A 354 2.24 9.63 23.02
N ALA A 355 3.04 10.68 22.79
CA ALA A 355 2.55 12.04 22.63
C ALA A 355 1.72 12.25 21.36
N ALA A 356 2.14 11.66 20.24
CA ALA A 356 1.59 11.96 18.92
C ALA A 356 0.43 11.06 18.49
N VAL A 357 0.32 9.84 19.03
CA VAL A 357 -0.77 8.90 18.75
C VAL A 357 -1.68 8.74 19.97
N PHE A 358 -1.13 8.27 21.09
CA PHE A 358 -1.96 7.81 22.22
C PHE A 358 -2.56 8.97 23.05
N ASP A 359 -1.80 10.01 23.31
CA ASP A 359 -2.25 11.22 24.00
C ASP A 359 -3.01 12.17 23.06
N MET A 360 -2.72 12.13 21.75
CA MET A 360 -3.38 12.94 20.74
C MET A 360 -4.77 12.41 20.37
N TYR A 361 -4.97 11.10 20.20
CA TYR A 361 -6.23 10.52 19.72
C TYR A 361 -6.96 9.58 20.71
N PRO A 362 -6.92 9.78 22.04
CA PRO A 362 -7.38 8.78 23.02
C PRO A 362 -8.86 8.44 22.89
N THR A 363 -9.70 9.37 22.41
CA THR A 363 -11.14 9.13 22.18
C THR A 363 -11.42 8.31 20.93
N MET A 364 -10.55 8.35 19.91
CA MET A 364 -10.70 7.56 18.69
C MET A 364 -10.15 6.14 18.88
N LEU A 365 -8.98 6.02 19.51
CA LEU A 365 -8.33 4.75 19.84
C LEU A 365 -9.24 3.80 20.65
N ARG A 366 -10.03 4.35 21.58
CA ARG A 366 -11.02 3.63 22.39
C ARG A 366 -12.30 3.21 21.64
N LYS A 367 -12.49 3.65 20.39
CA LYS A 367 -13.76 3.53 19.67
C LYS A 367 -13.66 2.85 18.31
N SER A 368 -12.54 3.03 17.63
CA SER A 368 -12.38 2.72 16.21
C SER A 368 -11.03 2.04 15.98
N VAL A 369 -11.02 0.95 15.22
CA VAL A 369 -9.79 0.19 14.93
C VAL A 369 -8.86 1.03 14.07
N LEU A 370 -7.61 1.19 14.56
CA LEU A 370 -6.54 1.91 13.87
C LEU A 370 -5.75 0.95 12.98
N TRP A 371 -5.55 1.34 11.71
CA TRP A 371 -4.72 0.65 10.74
C TRP A 371 -3.55 1.54 10.29
N PRO A 372 -2.36 1.37 10.89
CA PRO A 372 -1.19 2.17 10.57
C PRO A 372 -0.38 1.60 9.40
N THR A 373 0.33 2.48 8.71
CA THR A 373 1.46 2.19 7.82
C THR A 373 2.75 2.66 8.50
N LEU A 374 3.88 2.03 8.18
CA LEU A 374 5.22 2.47 8.54
C LEU A 374 5.73 3.58 7.57
N GLY A 375 6.06 4.76 8.09
CA GLY A 375 6.73 5.85 7.37
C GLY A 375 8.26 5.86 7.53
N ASN A 376 8.94 6.91 7.07
CA ASN A 376 10.40 7.04 7.20
C ASN A 376 10.85 7.67 8.53
N HIS A 377 10.05 8.54 9.16
CA HIS A 377 10.36 9.04 10.51
C HIS A 377 10.09 7.96 11.58
N ASP A 378 9.11 7.08 11.34
CA ASP A 378 8.84 5.91 12.19
C ASP A 378 10.03 4.93 12.30
N THR A 379 10.99 4.98 11.36
CA THR A 379 12.19 4.14 11.33
C THR A 379 13.50 4.93 11.56
N ALA A 380 13.40 6.19 11.98
CA ALA A 380 14.54 7.13 12.07
C ALA A 380 15.35 7.21 10.75
N GLN A 381 14.65 7.29 9.62
CA GLN A 381 15.18 7.27 8.24
C GLN A 381 15.87 5.97 7.82
N SER A 382 15.87 4.91 8.66
CA SER A 382 16.52 3.64 8.31
C SER A 382 15.62 2.78 7.43
N ALA A 383 16.16 2.34 6.28
CA ALA A 383 15.55 1.29 5.46
C ALA A 383 15.76 -0.12 6.04
N ASN A 384 16.68 -0.29 7.00
CA ASN A 384 16.96 -1.54 7.70
C ASN A 384 16.94 -1.31 9.22
N PRO A 385 15.78 -0.97 9.81
CA PRO A 385 15.68 -0.73 11.25
C PRO A 385 15.70 -2.04 12.05
N PRO A 386 15.99 -2.00 13.37
CA PRO A 386 15.95 -3.19 14.21
C PRO A 386 14.53 -3.76 14.33
N SER A 387 14.42 -5.06 14.59
CA SER A 387 13.13 -5.71 14.88
C SER A 387 12.46 -5.20 16.16
N THR A 388 13.21 -4.52 17.03
CA THR A 388 12.73 -3.87 18.26
C THR A 388 12.24 -2.43 18.04
N LEU A 389 11.82 -2.05 16.82
CA LEU A 389 11.17 -0.75 16.61
C LEU A 389 9.90 -0.63 17.46
N PRO A 390 9.62 0.54 18.07
CA PRO A 390 8.40 0.76 18.83
C PRO A 390 7.11 0.52 18.02
N TYR A 391 7.12 0.75 16.70
CA TYR A 391 5.99 0.41 15.80
C TYR A 391 5.53 -1.05 15.94
N PHE A 392 6.45 -2.02 15.76
CA PHE A 392 6.16 -3.46 15.87
C PHE A 392 5.91 -3.90 17.33
N ALA A 393 6.37 -3.12 18.31
CA ALA A 393 6.03 -3.37 19.72
C ALA A 393 4.62 -2.90 20.08
N MET A 394 4.04 -1.93 19.36
CA MET A 394 2.77 -1.27 19.71
C MET A 394 1.56 -1.76 18.91
N PHE A 395 1.72 -2.01 17.63
CA PHE A 395 0.61 -2.45 16.78
C PHE A 395 0.58 -3.97 16.68
N THR A 396 -0.58 -4.54 16.36
CA THR A 396 -0.72 -5.99 16.10
C THR A 396 -1.46 -6.13 14.79
N LEU A 397 -0.72 -6.50 13.74
CA LEU A 397 -1.19 -6.43 12.36
C LEU A 397 -1.45 -7.84 11.79
N PRO A 398 -2.38 -8.01 10.84
CA PRO A 398 -2.92 -9.33 10.46
C PRO A 398 -1.98 -10.11 9.54
N THR A 399 -0.81 -10.50 10.07
CA THR A 399 0.24 -11.21 9.31
C THR A 399 -0.24 -12.56 8.76
N GLY A 400 -1.23 -13.18 9.40
CA GLY A 400 -1.88 -14.43 9.02
C GLY A 400 -3.25 -14.27 8.36
N ALA A 401 -3.62 -13.07 7.90
CA ALA A 401 -4.96 -12.72 7.38
C ALA A 401 -6.09 -12.87 8.42
N GLU A 402 -5.80 -12.59 9.69
CA GLU A 402 -6.74 -12.67 10.82
C GLU A 402 -7.97 -11.77 10.65
N ALA A 403 -7.86 -10.71 9.85
CA ALA A 403 -8.94 -9.76 9.53
C ALA A 403 -9.41 -9.82 8.05
N GLY A 404 -9.13 -10.92 7.34
CA GLY A 404 -9.38 -11.06 5.90
C GLY A 404 -8.14 -10.77 5.05
N GLY A 405 -8.33 -10.69 3.73
CA GLY A 405 -7.22 -10.61 2.78
C GLY A 405 -6.31 -11.85 2.75
N MET A 406 -5.03 -11.67 2.41
CA MET A 406 -4.06 -12.75 2.25
C MET A 406 -2.82 -12.59 3.15
N ALA A 407 -2.45 -13.67 3.86
CA ALA A 407 -1.35 -13.68 4.82
C ALA A 407 -0.02 -13.21 4.20
N SER A 408 0.60 -12.21 4.83
CA SER A 408 1.90 -11.64 4.42
C SER A 408 3.09 -12.24 5.18
N GLY A 409 2.85 -12.82 6.36
CA GLY A 409 3.88 -13.24 7.30
C GLY A 409 4.69 -12.08 7.91
N THR A 410 4.23 -10.83 7.79
CA THR A 410 4.94 -9.65 8.31
C THR A 410 4.00 -8.50 8.65
N GLU A 411 4.34 -7.72 9.67
CA GLU A 411 3.59 -6.51 10.06
C GLU A 411 3.92 -5.27 9.21
N LYS A 412 4.88 -5.39 8.30
CA LYS A 412 5.28 -4.31 7.38
C LYS A 412 4.19 -3.98 6.35
N TYR A 413 3.66 -5.01 5.72
CA TYR A 413 2.60 -4.93 4.71
C TYR A 413 1.59 -6.05 4.94
N TYR A 414 0.32 -5.75 4.74
CA TYR A 414 -0.80 -6.61 5.13
C TYR A 414 -2.08 -6.16 4.39
N SER A 415 -3.09 -7.03 4.35
CA SER A 415 -4.43 -6.68 3.87
C SER A 415 -5.49 -7.07 4.90
N PHE A 416 -6.70 -6.52 4.76
CA PHE A 416 -7.86 -6.83 5.60
C PHE A 416 -9.17 -6.47 4.89
N ASP A 417 -10.27 -7.05 5.35
CA ASP A 417 -11.60 -6.83 4.78
C ASP A 417 -12.55 -6.15 5.78
N TYR A 418 -13.25 -5.10 5.33
CA TYR A 418 -14.34 -4.47 6.09
C TYR A 418 -15.57 -4.34 5.20
N ALA A 419 -16.66 -5.04 5.56
CA ALA A 419 -17.89 -5.05 4.77
C ALA A 419 -17.60 -5.47 3.31
N ASN A 420 -17.97 -4.66 2.31
CA ASN A 420 -17.70 -4.89 0.88
C ASN A 420 -16.39 -4.22 0.38
N ILE A 421 -15.47 -3.87 1.29
CA ILE A 421 -14.21 -3.18 1.00
C ILE A 421 -13.02 -4.07 1.39
N HIS A 422 -12.08 -4.22 0.47
CA HIS A 422 -10.77 -4.80 0.68
C HIS A 422 -9.72 -3.69 0.84
N PHE A 423 -8.87 -3.78 1.86
CA PHE A 423 -7.83 -2.81 2.18
C PHE A 423 -6.45 -3.43 2.07
N ILE A 424 -5.48 -2.69 1.53
CA ILE A 424 -4.11 -3.15 1.30
C ILE A 424 -3.12 -2.10 1.82
N CYS A 425 -2.32 -2.45 2.83
CA CYS A 425 -1.22 -1.62 3.34
C CYS A 425 0.12 -2.10 2.76
N LEU A 426 0.91 -1.22 2.14
CA LEU A 426 2.25 -1.53 1.62
C LEU A 426 3.37 -0.82 2.39
N ASP A 427 4.50 -1.51 2.60
CA ASP A 427 5.71 -0.92 3.18
C ASP A 427 6.59 -0.30 2.09
N SER A 428 6.32 0.97 1.82
CA SER A 428 7.15 1.76 0.92
C SER A 428 8.56 2.07 1.46
N MET A 429 8.89 1.79 2.73
CA MET A 429 10.16 2.20 3.35
C MET A 429 11.17 1.05 3.48
N THR A 430 10.83 -0.04 4.16
CA THR A 430 11.77 -1.08 4.63
C THR A 430 11.66 -2.44 3.94
N SER A 431 10.83 -2.53 2.89
CA SER A 431 10.58 -3.74 2.11
C SER A 431 11.12 -3.61 0.69
N ASP A 432 11.33 -4.74 0.02
CA ASP A 432 11.77 -4.74 -1.38
C ASP A 432 10.69 -4.15 -2.29
N ARG A 433 11.06 -3.06 -2.97
CA ARG A 433 10.22 -2.33 -3.93
C ARG A 433 10.38 -2.82 -5.38
N SER A 434 11.08 -3.92 -5.63
CA SER A 434 11.20 -4.50 -6.98
C SER A 434 9.87 -5.13 -7.45
N ALA A 435 9.54 -5.03 -8.74
CA ALA A 435 8.30 -5.56 -9.31
C ALA A 435 8.12 -7.09 -9.17
N ASN A 436 9.21 -7.82 -8.93
CA ASN A 436 9.23 -9.26 -8.69
C ASN A 436 9.57 -9.64 -7.23
N GLY A 437 9.70 -8.64 -6.35
CA GLY A 437 10.03 -8.83 -4.94
C GLY A 437 8.95 -9.54 -4.14
N PRO A 438 9.22 -9.91 -2.87
CA PRO A 438 8.26 -10.56 -1.99
C PRO A 438 6.95 -9.76 -1.83
N MET A 439 7.02 -8.45 -1.59
CA MET A 439 5.84 -7.60 -1.41
C MET A 439 5.02 -7.47 -2.70
N ALA A 440 5.67 -7.28 -3.86
CA ALA A 440 4.99 -7.21 -5.16
C ALA A 440 4.35 -8.56 -5.56
N THR A 441 4.96 -9.67 -5.16
CA THR A 441 4.44 -11.02 -5.42
C THR A 441 3.33 -11.41 -4.46
N TRP A 442 3.40 -11.00 -3.20
CA TRP A 442 2.29 -11.07 -2.25
C TRP A 442 1.09 -10.28 -2.79
N LEU A 443 1.29 -9.02 -3.19
CA LEU A 443 0.23 -8.13 -3.68
C LEU A 443 -0.51 -8.70 -4.92
N ARG A 444 0.23 -9.27 -5.88
CA ARG A 444 -0.38 -9.92 -7.06
C ARG A 444 -1.29 -11.10 -6.68
N ASN A 445 -0.97 -11.83 -5.61
CA ASN A 445 -1.78 -12.96 -5.15
C ASN A 445 -2.96 -12.50 -4.28
N ASP A 446 -2.76 -11.47 -3.45
CA ASP A 446 -3.78 -10.83 -2.60
C ASP A 446 -4.92 -10.26 -3.47
N LEU A 447 -4.59 -9.44 -4.46
CA LEU A 447 -5.54 -8.92 -5.46
C LEU A 447 -6.22 -10.01 -6.27
N ALA A 448 -5.53 -11.11 -6.60
CA ALA A 448 -6.11 -12.25 -7.31
C ALA A 448 -7.01 -13.13 -6.42
N SER A 449 -6.99 -12.94 -5.09
CA SER A 449 -7.82 -13.67 -4.13
C SER A 449 -9.13 -12.95 -3.81
N THR A 450 -9.16 -11.61 -3.90
CA THR A 450 -10.33 -10.81 -3.56
C THR A 450 -11.33 -10.70 -4.71
N THR A 451 -12.61 -10.60 -4.35
CA THR A 451 -13.72 -10.28 -5.27
C THR A 451 -14.60 -9.15 -4.70
N LEU A 452 -14.10 -8.44 -3.68
CA LEU A 452 -14.86 -7.40 -3.00
C LEU A 452 -15.10 -6.18 -3.89
N GLN A 453 -16.14 -5.43 -3.52
CA GLN A 453 -16.69 -4.38 -4.36
C GLN A 453 -15.76 -3.16 -4.45
N TRP A 454 -15.01 -2.86 -3.39
CA TRP A 454 -14.07 -1.75 -3.33
C TRP A 454 -12.68 -2.25 -2.97
N ILE A 455 -11.64 -1.71 -3.61
CA ILE A 455 -10.24 -1.94 -3.25
C ILE A 455 -9.58 -0.60 -2.95
N ILE A 456 -9.12 -0.42 -1.72
CA ILE A 456 -8.43 0.79 -1.24
C ILE A 456 -7.02 0.39 -0.79
N ALA A 457 -6.00 0.86 -1.51
CA ALA A 457 -4.60 0.64 -1.15
C ALA A 457 -4.00 1.89 -0.48
N PHE A 458 -3.09 1.69 0.47
CA PHE A 458 -2.46 2.79 1.20
C PHE A 458 -1.02 2.48 1.60
N TRP A 459 -0.15 3.49 1.51
CA TRP A 459 1.26 3.41 1.94
C TRP A 459 1.89 4.80 2.04
N HIS A 460 3.05 4.93 2.68
CA HIS A 460 3.64 6.23 3.00
C HIS A 460 4.11 7.05 1.77
N HIS A 461 5.12 6.60 1.02
CA HIS A 461 5.76 7.40 -0.04
C HIS A 461 4.90 7.51 -1.33
N PRO A 462 4.39 8.69 -1.72
CA PRO A 462 3.36 8.83 -2.75
C PRO A 462 3.89 8.59 -4.18
N PRO A 463 3.22 7.76 -5.00
CA PRO A 463 3.68 7.49 -6.37
C PRO A 463 3.60 8.72 -7.28
N TYR A 464 2.77 9.71 -6.92
CA TYR A 464 2.66 11.00 -7.58
C TYR A 464 2.66 12.10 -6.53
N SER A 465 3.61 13.03 -6.62
CA SER A 465 3.71 14.20 -5.76
C SER A 465 4.63 15.24 -6.40
N LYS A 466 4.30 16.52 -6.22
CA LYS A 466 5.19 17.68 -6.32
C LYS A 466 5.00 18.68 -5.15
N GLY A 467 4.47 18.21 -4.00
CA GLY A 467 4.58 18.89 -2.70
C GLY A 467 6.02 18.90 -2.17
N SER A 468 6.24 18.67 -0.87
CA SER A 468 7.61 18.69 -0.30
C SER A 468 8.56 17.66 -0.92
N HIS A 469 8.04 16.60 -1.55
CA HIS A 469 8.81 15.59 -2.27
C HIS A 469 8.39 15.52 -3.74
N ASP A 470 9.37 15.56 -4.66
CA ASP A 470 9.11 15.47 -6.10
C ASP A 470 9.32 14.04 -6.62
N SER A 471 8.19 13.41 -6.97
CA SER A 471 8.11 12.05 -7.50
C SER A 471 8.74 11.85 -8.90
N ASP A 472 9.24 12.90 -9.55
CA ASP A 472 10.09 12.76 -10.75
C ASP A 472 11.56 12.48 -10.42
N THR A 473 12.00 12.84 -9.21
CA THR A 473 13.40 12.76 -8.78
C THR A 473 13.64 11.81 -7.60
N ASP A 474 12.64 11.58 -6.76
CA ASP A 474 12.78 10.67 -5.63
C ASP A 474 12.69 9.19 -6.06
N PRO A 475 13.69 8.34 -5.74
CA PRO A 475 13.74 6.96 -6.20
C PRO A 475 12.77 6.02 -5.47
N ILE A 476 12.30 6.36 -4.26
CA ILE A 476 11.31 5.56 -3.53
C ILE A 476 9.93 5.81 -4.14
N LEU A 477 9.55 7.08 -4.30
CA LEU A 477 8.29 7.47 -4.92
C LEU A 477 8.20 6.96 -6.37
N ALA A 478 9.29 7.08 -7.14
CA ALA A 478 9.37 6.53 -8.49
C ALA A 478 9.29 5.00 -8.54
N ALA A 479 9.92 4.28 -7.59
CA ALA A 479 9.82 2.81 -7.52
C ALA A 479 8.40 2.33 -7.17
N MET A 480 7.71 3.01 -6.24
CA MET A 480 6.29 2.72 -5.94
C MET A 480 5.42 2.94 -7.18
N ARG A 481 5.65 4.05 -7.92
CA ARG A 481 4.95 4.33 -9.17
C ARG A 481 5.18 3.27 -10.25
N GLN A 482 6.43 2.86 -10.46
CA GLN A 482 6.82 1.98 -11.56
C GLN A 482 6.50 0.51 -11.32
N ASN A 483 6.59 0.04 -10.07
CA ASN A 483 6.56 -1.39 -9.77
C ASN A 483 5.25 -1.88 -9.12
N PHE A 484 4.47 -0.99 -8.50
CA PHE A 484 3.24 -1.37 -7.79
C PHE A 484 1.96 -0.85 -8.43
N LEU A 485 1.98 0.30 -9.13
CA LEU A 485 0.78 0.75 -9.83
C LEU A 485 0.30 -0.17 -10.94
N PRO A 486 1.17 -0.77 -11.79
CA PRO A 486 0.71 -1.77 -12.77
C PRO A 486 -0.05 -2.91 -12.09
N ILE A 487 0.46 -3.41 -10.95
CA ILE A 487 -0.16 -4.50 -10.19
C ILE A 487 -1.52 -4.08 -9.62
N LEU A 488 -1.63 -2.86 -9.10
CA LEU A 488 -2.87 -2.33 -8.53
C LEU A 488 -3.92 -2.00 -9.60
N GLU A 489 -3.49 -1.52 -10.78
CA GLU A 489 -4.36 -1.23 -11.93
C GLU A 489 -4.82 -2.52 -12.64
N ASP A 490 -3.94 -3.53 -12.76
CA ASP A 490 -4.28 -4.91 -13.14
C ASP A 490 -5.33 -5.50 -12.16
N GLY A 491 -5.15 -5.27 -10.87
CA GLY A 491 -6.08 -5.67 -9.80
C GLY A 491 -7.34 -4.80 -9.68
N GLY A 492 -7.46 -3.73 -10.47
CA GLY A 492 -8.65 -2.89 -10.54
C GLY A 492 -8.90 -1.96 -9.33
N VAL A 493 -7.84 -1.52 -8.63
CA VAL A 493 -7.87 -0.60 -7.47
C VAL A 493 -8.74 0.64 -7.72
N ASP A 494 -9.38 1.16 -6.67
CA ASP A 494 -10.28 2.32 -6.77
C ASP A 494 -9.63 3.61 -6.25
N VAL A 495 -9.02 3.53 -5.07
CA VAL A 495 -8.36 4.66 -4.41
C VAL A 495 -7.00 4.21 -3.86
N VAL A 496 -6.00 5.06 -4.07
CA VAL A 496 -4.64 4.92 -3.52
C VAL A 496 -4.36 6.12 -2.62
N LEU A 497 -3.94 5.87 -1.37
CA LEU A 497 -3.74 6.88 -0.33
C LEU A 497 -2.28 6.93 0.14
N SER A 498 -1.67 8.12 0.19
CA SER A 498 -0.28 8.28 0.66
C SER A 498 0.01 9.54 1.48
N GLY A 499 1.07 9.47 2.30
CA GLY A 499 1.57 10.55 3.14
C GLY A 499 2.83 11.22 2.57
N HIS A 500 3.83 11.45 3.41
CA HIS A 500 5.22 11.87 3.14
C HIS A 500 5.41 13.28 2.56
N SER A 501 4.60 13.62 1.57
CA SER A 501 4.56 14.96 0.99
C SER A 501 3.52 15.78 1.74
N HIS A 502 3.97 16.82 2.46
CA HIS A 502 3.17 17.60 3.42
C HIS A 502 2.18 18.55 2.73
N SER A 503 1.27 17.99 1.97
CA SER A 503 0.27 18.71 1.18
C SER A 503 -0.97 17.82 1.01
N TYR A 504 -1.98 18.35 0.32
CA TYR A 504 -3.03 17.53 -0.25
C TYR A 504 -2.91 17.59 -1.77
N GLU A 505 -2.73 16.46 -2.43
CA GLU A 505 -2.73 16.38 -3.90
C GLU A 505 -3.64 15.24 -4.34
N ARG A 506 -4.47 15.45 -5.37
CA ARG A 506 -5.38 14.41 -5.88
C ARG A 506 -5.37 14.35 -7.40
N SER A 507 -5.32 13.13 -7.94
CA SER A 507 -5.38 12.86 -9.37
C SER A 507 -6.77 13.05 -10.01
N TYR A 508 -6.78 13.09 -11.34
CA TYR A 508 -7.95 12.67 -12.13
C TYR A 508 -8.21 11.16 -11.91
N LEU A 509 -9.28 10.60 -12.49
CA LEU A 509 -9.34 9.15 -12.65
C LEU A 509 -8.34 8.75 -13.76
N ILE A 510 -7.24 8.07 -13.38
CA ILE A 510 -6.12 7.76 -14.28
C ILE A 510 -5.76 6.28 -14.30
N ASP A 511 -4.99 5.88 -15.33
CA ASP A 511 -4.55 4.52 -15.62
C ASP A 511 -3.36 4.57 -16.60
N GLY A 512 -2.46 3.59 -16.54
CA GLY A 512 -1.39 3.37 -17.50
C GLY A 512 -0.25 4.40 -17.49
N HIS A 513 -0.10 5.20 -16.42
CA HIS A 513 1.00 6.15 -16.28
C HIS A 513 2.02 5.72 -15.22
N TYR A 514 3.20 5.30 -15.67
CA TYR A 514 4.29 4.87 -14.77
C TYR A 514 5.57 5.72 -14.91
N GLY A 515 5.61 6.62 -15.90
CA GLY A 515 6.74 7.52 -16.17
C GLY A 515 6.74 8.78 -15.29
N THR A 516 7.58 9.77 -15.62
CA THR A 516 7.59 11.07 -14.93
C THR A 516 6.37 11.92 -15.31
N SER A 517 6.12 12.99 -14.56
CA SER A 517 5.02 13.95 -14.78
C SER A 517 5.01 14.53 -16.20
N GLY A 518 6.17 14.65 -16.84
CA GLY A 518 6.33 15.10 -18.23
C GLY A 518 5.93 14.06 -19.29
N THR A 519 5.72 12.79 -18.92
CA THR A 519 5.23 11.74 -19.84
C THR A 519 3.73 11.45 -19.67
N PHE A 520 3.03 12.20 -18.81
CA PHE A 520 1.60 12.06 -18.62
C PHE A 520 0.83 12.67 -19.79
N THR A 521 -0.21 12.00 -20.26
CA THR A 521 -0.98 12.42 -21.45
C THR A 521 -2.49 12.35 -21.21
N THR A 522 -3.28 13.05 -22.02
CA THR A 522 -4.74 13.01 -21.94
C THR A 522 -5.31 11.59 -22.10
N ALA A 523 -4.63 10.70 -22.83
CA ALA A 523 -5.05 9.32 -23.01
C ALA A 523 -4.96 8.47 -21.72
N MET A 524 -4.17 8.89 -20.73
CA MET A 524 -4.07 8.26 -19.40
C MET A 524 -5.16 8.75 -18.44
N LYS A 525 -6.04 9.68 -18.84
CA LYS A 525 -7.22 10.10 -18.06
C LYS A 525 -8.44 9.29 -18.48
N LYS A 526 -8.84 8.30 -17.68
CA LYS A 526 -10.13 7.59 -17.85
C LYS A 526 -11.31 8.54 -17.65
N ASN A 527 -11.16 9.55 -16.79
CA ASN A 527 -12.09 10.68 -16.71
C ASN A 527 -11.32 11.98 -16.42
N GLY A 528 -11.40 12.94 -17.34
CA GLY A 528 -10.73 14.25 -17.24
C GLY A 528 -11.45 15.31 -16.40
N GLY A 529 -12.61 14.99 -15.83
CA GLY A 529 -13.39 15.85 -14.94
C GLY A 529 -12.87 15.87 -13.49
N SER A 530 -13.57 16.63 -12.66
CA SER A 530 -13.21 16.86 -11.24
C SER A 530 -13.53 15.68 -10.30
N GLY A 531 -14.41 14.78 -10.74
CA GLY A 531 -15.01 13.73 -9.89
C GLY A 531 -16.10 14.24 -8.95
N ARG A 532 -16.37 15.55 -8.89
CA ARG A 532 -17.43 16.15 -8.08
C ARG A 532 -18.78 15.93 -8.78
N ALA A 533 -19.65 15.15 -8.14
CA ALA A 533 -20.94 14.71 -8.69
C ALA A 533 -21.84 15.85 -9.18
N ASP A 534 -21.79 17.00 -8.50
CA ASP A 534 -22.54 18.22 -8.74
C ASP A 534 -21.89 19.20 -9.74
N VAL A 535 -20.61 19.01 -10.10
CA VAL A 535 -19.87 19.92 -10.99
C VAL A 535 -19.55 19.31 -12.36
N THR A 536 -19.06 18.07 -12.39
CA THR A 536 -18.67 17.37 -13.63
C THR A 536 -19.21 15.94 -13.72
N GLY A 537 -20.11 15.57 -12.80
CA GLY A 537 -20.44 14.17 -12.56
C GLY A 537 -19.35 13.44 -11.75
N ALA A 538 -19.76 12.33 -11.15
CA ALA A 538 -18.89 11.42 -10.42
C ALA A 538 -17.95 10.68 -11.39
N TYR A 539 -16.85 10.15 -10.87
CA TYR A 539 -16.09 9.12 -11.58
C TYR A 539 -16.93 7.84 -11.65
N ASN A 540 -16.93 7.17 -12.80
CA ASN A 540 -17.71 5.96 -13.05
C ASN A 540 -16.77 4.82 -13.42
N LYS A 541 -16.85 3.72 -12.68
CA LYS A 541 -16.17 2.45 -12.98
C LYS A 541 -17.25 1.42 -13.37
N PRO A 542 -17.31 0.98 -14.65
CA PRO A 542 -18.37 0.10 -15.15
C PRO A 542 -18.55 -1.19 -14.34
N THR A 543 -17.46 -1.79 -13.86
CA THR A 543 -17.49 -3.05 -13.11
C THR A 543 -17.95 -2.82 -11.67
N LEU A 544 -18.77 -3.73 -11.16
CA LEU A 544 -19.24 -3.70 -9.76
C LEU A 544 -18.15 -4.16 -8.79
N GLY A 545 -17.36 -5.18 -9.14
CA GLY A 545 -16.25 -5.70 -8.33
C GLY A 545 -14.91 -5.02 -8.64
N PRO A 546 -13.79 -5.75 -8.55
CA PRO A 546 -12.50 -5.33 -9.09
C PRO A 546 -12.59 -5.17 -10.62
N GLY A 547 -12.23 -3.99 -11.14
CA GLY A 547 -12.31 -3.66 -12.56
C GLY A 547 -10.94 -3.31 -13.14
N PRO A 548 -10.22 -4.29 -13.75
CA PRO A 548 -8.88 -4.07 -14.31
C PRO A 548 -8.84 -2.93 -15.33
N HIS A 549 -7.89 -2.02 -15.17
CA HIS A 549 -7.74 -0.82 -16.00
C HIS A 549 -8.99 0.06 -16.18
N GLU A 550 -9.95 0.02 -15.24
CA GLU A 550 -11.02 1.03 -15.18
C GLU A 550 -10.52 2.36 -14.55
N GLY A 551 -9.28 2.36 -14.05
CA GLY A 551 -8.59 3.50 -13.46
C GLY A 551 -8.87 3.71 -11.97
N ALA A 552 -8.05 4.58 -11.37
CA ALA A 552 -8.03 4.84 -9.95
C ALA A 552 -7.83 6.33 -9.63
N VAL A 553 -8.13 6.71 -8.38
CA VAL A 553 -7.81 8.04 -7.84
C VAL A 553 -6.67 7.92 -6.83
N TYR A 554 -5.59 8.64 -7.10
CA TYR A 554 -4.40 8.73 -6.26
C TYR A 554 -4.51 10.01 -5.44
N ALA A 555 -4.45 9.90 -4.12
CA ALA A 555 -4.54 11.03 -3.20
C ALA A 555 -3.39 11.02 -2.19
N VAL A 556 -2.62 12.10 -2.20
CA VAL A 556 -1.67 12.47 -1.17
C VAL A 556 -2.44 13.22 -0.08
N ALA A 557 -2.35 12.76 1.16
CA ALA A 557 -3.01 13.33 2.34
C ALA A 557 -2.03 13.54 3.50
N GLY A 558 -0.74 13.72 3.21
CA GLY A 558 0.35 13.88 4.18
C GLY A 558 0.36 15.18 4.97
N SER A 559 -0.77 15.87 5.07
CA SER A 559 -0.89 17.22 5.60
C SER A 559 -1.58 17.30 6.96
N SER A 560 -1.60 16.21 7.74
CA SER A 560 -2.32 16.19 9.02
C SER A 560 -1.52 16.78 10.19
N GLY A 561 -0.18 16.71 10.19
CA GLY A 561 0.67 17.33 11.22
C GLY A 561 1.49 18.54 10.75
N GLN A 562 1.91 18.56 9.49
CA GLN A 562 2.63 19.67 8.86
C GLN A 562 2.00 20.04 7.51
N ALA A 563 2.28 21.24 7.02
CA ALA A 563 1.98 21.63 5.64
C ALA A 563 3.18 22.39 5.06
N SER A 564 3.86 21.78 4.10
CA SER A 564 5.00 22.36 3.37
C SER A 564 4.90 21.96 1.90
N GLY A 565 4.61 22.93 1.04
CA GLY A 565 4.44 22.70 -0.39
C GLY A 565 5.76 22.56 -1.16
N GLY A 566 5.60 22.29 -2.45
CA GLY A 566 6.66 22.37 -3.47
C GLY A 566 6.12 23.06 -4.72
N ALA A 567 6.42 22.52 -5.89
CA ALA A 567 5.91 23.05 -7.16
C ALA A 567 4.40 22.80 -7.38
N LEU A 568 3.83 21.77 -6.73
CA LEU A 568 2.38 21.44 -6.68
C LEU A 568 1.70 21.46 -8.07
N ASN A 569 2.43 21.01 -9.09
CA ASN A 569 2.07 21.11 -10.50
C ASN A 569 2.25 19.78 -11.25
N HIS A 570 2.15 18.64 -10.55
CA HIS A 570 2.29 17.32 -11.16
C HIS A 570 1.13 17.06 -12.15
N SER A 571 1.43 16.82 -13.43
CA SER A 571 0.46 16.76 -14.53
C SER A 571 -0.74 15.82 -14.34
N ALA A 572 -0.57 14.76 -13.55
CA ALA A 572 -1.63 13.80 -13.23
C ALA A 572 -2.61 14.29 -12.14
N MET A 573 -2.30 15.38 -11.44
CA MET A 573 -3.15 15.97 -10.40
C MET A 573 -4.26 16.84 -10.99
N PHE A 574 -5.49 16.62 -10.52
CA PHE A 574 -6.60 17.54 -10.71
C PHE A 574 -6.46 18.77 -9.80
N ILE A 575 -5.98 18.58 -8.56
CA ILE A 575 -5.81 19.64 -7.58
C ILE A 575 -4.65 19.32 -6.63
N SER A 576 -3.91 20.36 -6.24
CA SER A 576 -2.80 20.29 -5.28
C SER A 576 -2.86 21.52 -4.36
N LEU A 577 -2.81 21.32 -3.04
CA LEU A 577 -3.04 22.32 -1.99
C LEU A 577 -1.97 22.23 -0.89
N ASN A 578 -1.27 23.34 -0.62
CA ASN A 578 -0.44 23.48 0.59
C ASN A 578 -1.29 23.91 1.79
N ASN A 579 -2.17 23.02 2.28
CA ASN A 579 -3.07 23.27 3.41
C ASN A 579 -3.03 22.09 4.37
N LEU A 580 -3.21 22.36 5.67
CA LEU A 580 -3.38 21.32 6.69
C LEU A 580 -4.75 20.64 6.55
N GLY A 581 -4.83 19.35 6.81
CA GLY A 581 -6.09 18.61 6.80
C GLY A 581 -5.96 17.09 6.92
N SER A 582 -7.09 16.43 6.76
CA SER A 582 -7.21 14.95 6.73
C SER A 582 -8.26 14.55 5.70
N MET A 583 -8.20 13.31 5.22
CA MET A 583 -9.23 12.79 4.32
C MET A 583 -10.32 12.03 5.09
N VAL A 584 -11.55 12.15 4.60
CA VAL A 584 -12.71 11.38 5.06
C VAL A 584 -13.33 10.68 3.86
N LEU A 585 -13.46 9.36 3.92
CA LEU A 585 -14.11 8.56 2.90
C LEU A 585 -15.39 7.98 3.51
N ASP A 586 -16.52 8.18 2.82
CA ASP A 586 -17.80 7.56 3.14
C ASP A 586 -18.14 6.55 2.02
N VAL A 587 -18.08 5.25 2.31
CA VAL A 587 -18.50 4.18 1.38
C VAL A 587 -19.91 3.74 1.71
N ASN A 588 -20.78 3.67 0.70
CA ASN A 588 -22.17 3.25 0.84
C ASN A 588 -22.64 2.52 -0.43
N GLY A 589 -22.72 1.19 -0.38
CA GLY A 589 -23.10 0.36 -1.54
C GLY A 589 -22.19 0.64 -2.74
N THR A 590 -22.80 1.04 -3.86
CA THR A 590 -22.12 1.37 -5.13
C THR A 590 -21.48 2.76 -5.19
N THR A 591 -21.47 3.53 -4.11
CA THR A 591 -20.87 4.88 -4.06
C THR A 591 -19.77 4.99 -3.01
N LEU A 592 -18.69 5.71 -3.36
CA LEU A 592 -17.61 6.15 -2.46
C LEU A 592 -17.49 7.67 -2.58
N ASP A 593 -17.75 8.40 -1.48
CA ASP A 593 -17.61 9.86 -1.40
C ASP A 593 -16.39 10.25 -0.54
N ALA A 594 -15.34 10.76 -1.17
CA ALA A 594 -14.11 11.18 -0.53
C ALA A 594 -14.01 12.71 -0.41
N LYS A 595 -13.49 13.21 0.72
CA LYS A 595 -13.47 14.62 1.10
C LYS A 595 -12.13 14.97 1.75
N PHE A 596 -11.53 16.10 1.39
CA PHE A 596 -10.39 16.68 2.12
C PHE A 596 -10.91 17.75 3.09
N LEU A 597 -10.84 17.43 4.38
CA LEU A 597 -11.31 18.26 5.48
C LEU A 597 -10.12 18.99 6.11
N ARG A 598 -10.15 20.32 6.04
CA ARG A 598 -9.11 21.19 6.56
C ARG A 598 -9.12 21.33 8.08
N GLU A 599 -8.01 21.81 8.62
CA GLU A 599 -7.78 22.12 10.04
C GLU A 599 -8.78 23.12 10.64
N ASN A 600 -9.47 23.88 9.79
CA ASN A 600 -10.50 24.86 10.14
C ASN A 600 -11.95 24.36 9.92
N GLY A 601 -12.13 23.08 9.57
CA GLY A 601 -13.44 22.46 9.31
C GLY A 601 -14.01 22.69 7.91
N VAL A 602 -13.30 23.37 7.00
CA VAL A 602 -13.73 23.54 5.61
C VAL A 602 -13.41 22.28 4.79
N VAL A 603 -14.39 21.76 4.06
CA VAL A 603 -14.14 20.79 2.99
C VAL A 603 -13.59 21.54 1.79
N ALA A 604 -12.27 21.44 1.54
CA ALA A 604 -11.58 22.21 0.50
C ALA A 604 -11.57 21.49 -0.87
N ASP A 605 -11.69 20.17 -0.87
CA ASP A 605 -11.94 19.36 -2.06
C ASP A 605 -12.77 18.11 -1.71
N TYR A 606 -13.40 17.53 -2.73
CA TYR A 606 -14.14 16.28 -2.65
C TYR A 606 -14.25 15.64 -4.04
N PHE A 607 -14.56 14.34 -4.06
CA PHE A 607 -14.92 13.60 -5.26
C PHE A 607 -15.78 12.38 -4.91
N THR A 608 -16.50 11.87 -5.90
CA THR A 608 -17.35 10.69 -5.82
C THR A 608 -16.89 9.66 -6.85
N ILE A 609 -16.80 8.39 -6.48
CA ILE A 609 -16.72 7.25 -7.41
C ILE A 609 -18.04 6.47 -7.31
N THR A 610 -18.60 6.07 -8.46
CA THR A 610 -19.74 5.14 -8.54
C THR A 610 -19.36 3.89 -9.33
N LYS A 611 -19.83 2.72 -8.88
CA LYS A 611 -19.58 1.41 -9.49
C LYS A 611 -20.82 0.74 -10.07
N GLY A 612 -20.60 -0.17 -11.03
CA GLY A 612 -21.67 -0.96 -11.65
C GLY A 612 -22.55 -0.20 -12.65
N ASN A 613 -22.24 1.08 -12.90
CA ASN A 613 -22.97 1.96 -13.81
C ASN A 613 -22.39 1.90 -15.24
N ALA A 614 -22.23 0.69 -15.78
CA ALA A 614 -21.76 0.49 -17.15
C ALA A 614 -22.57 1.33 -18.15
N ALA A 615 -21.90 1.96 -19.11
CA ALA A 615 -22.57 2.69 -20.17
C ALA A 615 -23.50 1.74 -20.97
N PRO A 616 -24.64 2.21 -21.48
CA PRO A 616 -25.38 1.44 -22.48
C PRO A 616 -24.52 1.30 -23.76
N PRO A 617 -24.60 0.18 -24.49
CA PRO A 617 -24.01 0.10 -25.82
C PRO A 617 -24.63 1.15 -26.77
N PRO A 618 -23.90 1.64 -27.80
CA PRO A 618 -24.37 2.75 -28.62
C PRO A 618 -25.60 2.39 -29.47
N ALA A 619 -26.24 3.40 -30.03
CA ALA A 619 -27.23 3.22 -31.07
C ALA A 619 -26.63 2.49 -32.29
N ALA A 620 -27.33 1.48 -32.80
CA ALA A 620 -26.85 0.67 -33.92
C ALA A 620 -26.70 1.50 -35.21
N PRO A 621 -25.66 1.27 -36.04
CA PRO A 621 -25.55 1.90 -37.35
C PRO A 621 -26.72 1.48 -38.26
N THR A 622 -27.17 2.37 -39.14
CA THR A 622 -28.27 2.09 -40.08
C THR A 622 -27.87 2.39 -41.51
N ALA A 623 -28.72 2.03 -42.48
CA ALA A 623 -28.49 2.26 -43.91
C ALA A 623 -27.11 1.82 -44.41
N LEU A 624 -26.60 0.68 -43.90
CA LEU A 624 -25.37 0.09 -44.41
C LEU A 624 -25.59 -0.27 -45.88
N THR A 625 -24.73 0.23 -46.76
CA THR A 625 -24.64 -0.16 -48.16
C THR A 625 -23.28 -0.76 -48.46
N ALA A 626 -23.22 -1.57 -49.52
CA ALA A 626 -22.00 -2.13 -50.05
C ALA A 626 -22.03 -1.99 -51.58
N SER A 627 -20.94 -1.51 -52.17
CA SER A 627 -20.77 -1.37 -53.62
C SER A 627 -19.44 -1.96 -54.06
N ASP A 628 -19.42 -2.62 -55.22
CA ASP A 628 -18.17 -3.03 -55.83
C ASP A 628 -17.39 -1.81 -56.36
N ALA A 629 -16.08 -1.79 -56.13
CA ALA A 629 -15.20 -0.74 -56.62
C ALA A 629 -14.17 -1.28 -57.63
N SER A 630 -13.88 -2.58 -57.59
CA SER A 630 -12.99 -3.26 -58.53
C SER A 630 -13.17 -4.78 -58.47
N SER A 631 -12.35 -5.53 -59.20
CA SER A 631 -12.25 -6.98 -59.09
C SER A 631 -11.59 -7.47 -57.78
N SER A 632 -11.22 -6.57 -56.86
CA SER A 632 -10.63 -6.92 -55.55
C SER A 632 -10.99 -5.97 -54.40
N GLN A 633 -11.98 -5.10 -54.59
CA GLN A 633 -12.43 -4.15 -53.57
C GLN A 633 -13.96 -4.01 -53.54
N ILE A 634 -14.51 -3.98 -52.33
CA ILE A 634 -15.86 -3.53 -52.03
C ILE A 634 -15.75 -2.33 -51.07
N SER A 635 -16.52 -1.28 -51.34
CA SER A 635 -16.65 -0.09 -50.50
C SER A 635 -17.95 -0.16 -49.71
N LEU A 636 -17.90 0.24 -48.44
CA LEU A 636 -19.03 0.27 -47.51
C LEU A 636 -19.29 1.71 -47.06
N THR A 637 -20.57 2.05 -46.88
CA THR A 637 -20.99 3.29 -46.19
C THR A 637 -22.17 3.00 -45.27
N TRP A 638 -22.26 3.69 -44.13
CA TRP A 638 -23.38 3.57 -43.18
C TRP A 638 -23.76 4.93 -42.60
N THR A 639 -24.95 5.02 -42.03
CA THR A 639 -25.39 6.12 -41.18
C THR A 639 -24.96 5.84 -39.75
N ASP A 640 -24.26 6.82 -39.17
CA ASP A 640 -24.02 6.92 -37.74
C ASP A 640 -25.30 7.41 -37.03
N ASN A 641 -25.63 6.81 -35.89
CA ASN A 641 -26.77 7.17 -35.05
C ASN A 641 -26.37 7.43 -33.59
N ALA A 642 -25.08 7.36 -33.28
CA ALA A 642 -24.52 7.56 -31.96
C ALA A 642 -23.85 8.94 -31.84
N ASN A 643 -23.46 9.29 -30.61
CA ASN A 643 -22.48 10.36 -30.33
C ASN A 643 -21.62 10.04 -29.10
N ASP A 644 -21.68 8.79 -28.65
CA ASP A 644 -21.05 8.21 -27.48
C ASP A 644 -20.18 6.99 -27.87
N GLU A 645 -20.04 6.71 -29.17
CA GLU A 645 -19.27 5.61 -29.72
C GLU A 645 -17.77 5.91 -29.73
N SER A 646 -16.97 4.91 -29.39
CA SER A 646 -15.51 4.92 -29.58
C SER A 646 -15.12 4.55 -31.01
N GLY A 647 -16.02 3.90 -31.75
CA GLY A 647 -15.85 3.57 -33.16
C GLY A 647 -16.80 2.51 -33.67
N PHE A 648 -16.46 1.93 -34.82
CA PHE A 648 -17.25 0.92 -35.51
C PHE A 648 -16.46 -0.35 -35.78
N ARG A 649 -17.13 -1.50 -35.61
CA ARG A 649 -16.60 -2.85 -35.84
C ARG A 649 -17.25 -3.43 -37.09
N ILE A 650 -16.45 -3.73 -38.10
CA ILE A 650 -16.92 -4.23 -39.40
C ILE A 650 -16.71 -5.73 -39.48
N GLU A 651 -17.79 -6.47 -39.74
CA GLU A 651 -17.76 -7.90 -40.01
C GLU A 651 -18.18 -8.24 -41.44
N ARG A 652 -17.69 -9.38 -41.91
CA ARG A 652 -17.92 -9.92 -43.26
C ARG A 652 -18.16 -11.43 -43.21
N CYS A 653 -19.02 -11.93 -44.08
CA CYS A 653 -19.02 -13.33 -44.51
C CYS A 653 -19.01 -13.44 -46.05
N GLN A 654 -18.74 -14.63 -46.58
CA GLN A 654 -18.58 -14.90 -48.01
C GLN A 654 -19.73 -15.76 -48.56
N SER A 655 -20.15 -15.50 -49.80
CA SER A 655 -21.34 -16.02 -50.49
C SER A 655 -22.63 -15.30 -50.11
N ALA A 656 -23.62 -15.25 -51.01
CA ALA A 656 -24.93 -14.67 -50.71
C ALA A 656 -25.65 -15.50 -49.61
N GLY A 657 -26.28 -14.82 -48.65
CA GLY A 657 -27.03 -15.47 -47.57
C GLY A 657 -26.19 -16.17 -46.49
N CYS A 658 -24.89 -15.89 -46.42
CA CYS A 658 -24.02 -16.42 -45.37
C CYS A 658 -24.37 -15.88 -43.97
N THR A 659 -24.13 -16.69 -42.94
CA THR A 659 -24.39 -16.37 -41.52
C THR A 659 -23.13 -16.35 -40.66
N ASN A 660 -22.03 -16.97 -41.12
CA ASN A 660 -20.78 -17.08 -40.38
C ASN A 660 -19.90 -15.84 -40.63
N PHE A 661 -20.22 -14.76 -39.93
CA PHE A 661 -19.47 -13.51 -39.97
C PHE A 661 -18.14 -13.61 -39.20
N SER A 662 -17.12 -12.91 -39.71
CA SER A 662 -15.88 -12.62 -38.99
C SER A 662 -15.49 -11.16 -39.11
N GLN A 663 -14.85 -10.61 -38.08
CA GLN A 663 -14.35 -9.24 -38.08
C GLN A 663 -13.25 -9.06 -39.14
N VAL A 664 -13.34 -7.96 -39.89
CA VAL A 664 -12.36 -7.60 -40.93
C VAL A 664 -11.67 -6.27 -40.66
N ALA A 665 -12.29 -5.38 -39.88
CA ALA A 665 -11.69 -4.11 -39.46
C ALA A 665 -12.41 -3.52 -38.23
N THR A 666 -11.75 -2.56 -37.60
CA THR A 666 -12.37 -1.50 -36.80
C THR A 666 -11.97 -0.14 -37.37
N VAL A 667 -12.82 0.86 -37.17
CA VAL A 667 -12.54 2.28 -37.46
C VAL A 667 -12.96 3.12 -36.25
N GLY A 668 -12.41 4.33 -36.12
CA GLY A 668 -12.70 5.22 -34.98
C GLY A 668 -14.11 5.84 -35.01
N ALA A 669 -14.44 6.56 -33.95
CA ALA A 669 -15.66 7.35 -33.79
C ALA A 669 -15.96 8.23 -35.02
N ASN A 670 -17.25 8.44 -35.30
CA ASN A 670 -17.79 9.25 -36.41
C ASN A 670 -17.35 8.82 -37.83
N VAL A 671 -16.61 7.73 -38.00
CA VAL A 671 -16.23 7.19 -39.33
C VAL A 671 -17.39 6.40 -39.93
N THR A 672 -17.90 6.85 -41.07
CA THR A 672 -19.09 6.30 -41.75
C THR A 672 -18.80 5.47 -43.00
N THR A 673 -17.52 5.17 -43.29
CA THR A 673 -17.10 4.47 -44.53
C THR A 673 -15.96 3.49 -44.29
N PHE A 674 -15.87 2.42 -45.10
CA PHE A 674 -14.75 1.48 -45.09
C PHE A 674 -14.48 0.87 -46.49
N ASN A 675 -13.21 0.71 -46.87
CA ASN A 675 -12.80 0.10 -48.13
C ASN A 675 -12.17 -1.28 -47.86
N ASN A 676 -12.90 -2.36 -48.16
CA ASN A 676 -12.41 -3.71 -47.98
C ASN A 676 -11.67 -4.19 -49.25
N THR A 677 -10.34 -4.18 -49.22
CA THR A 677 -9.45 -4.51 -50.36
C THR A 677 -8.89 -5.94 -50.28
N GLY A 678 -8.20 -6.37 -51.33
CA GLY A 678 -7.53 -7.69 -51.38
C GLY A 678 -8.48 -8.87 -51.58
N LEU A 679 -9.70 -8.62 -52.04
CA LEU A 679 -10.73 -9.63 -52.22
C LEU A 679 -10.50 -10.46 -53.49
N PRO A 680 -10.91 -11.75 -53.52
CA PRO A 680 -11.03 -12.50 -54.76
C PRO A 680 -12.09 -11.87 -55.67
N ALA A 681 -11.86 -11.95 -56.99
CA ALA A 681 -12.77 -11.44 -58.01
C ALA A 681 -14.04 -12.30 -58.17
N SER A 682 -15.07 -11.74 -58.81
CA SER A 682 -16.37 -12.41 -59.05
C SER A 682 -17.02 -13.02 -57.79
N THR A 683 -16.71 -12.52 -56.60
CA THR A 683 -17.06 -13.16 -55.31
C THR A 683 -17.98 -12.26 -54.49
N THR A 684 -19.13 -12.78 -54.08
CA THR A 684 -20.09 -12.09 -53.22
C THR A 684 -19.64 -12.11 -51.77
N PHE A 685 -19.70 -10.95 -51.11
CA PHE A 685 -19.49 -10.79 -49.68
C PHE A 685 -20.69 -10.07 -49.06
N VAL A 686 -21.07 -10.50 -47.86
CA VAL A 686 -22.11 -9.86 -47.03
C VAL A 686 -21.44 -9.23 -45.82
N TYR A 687 -21.88 -8.03 -45.44
CA TYR A 687 -21.31 -7.22 -44.37
C TYR A 687 -22.36 -6.85 -43.34
N ARG A 688 -21.92 -6.60 -42.11
CA ARG A 688 -22.65 -5.89 -41.06
C ARG A 688 -21.70 -5.03 -40.24
N VAL A 689 -22.18 -3.94 -39.69
CA VAL A 689 -21.39 -3.00 -38.88
C VAL A 689 -22.06 -2.81 -37.52
N PHE A 690 -21.24 -2.72 -36.48
CA PHE A 690 -21.63 -2.42 -35.10
C PHE A 690 -20.98 -1.09 -34.71
N ALA A 691 -21.66 -0.28 -33.90
CA ALA A 691 -21.03 0.79 -33.13
C ALA A 691 -20.57 0.19 -31.79
N PHE A 692 -19.48 0.69 -31.19
CA PHE A 692 -19.04 0.22 -29.87
C PHE A 692 -18.57 1.37 -28.98
N ASN A 693 -18.81 1.24 -27.67
CA ASN A 693 -18.28 2.13 -26.62
C ASN A 693 -17.82 1.27 -25.41
N GLY A 694 -17.56 1.91 -24.26
CA GLY A 694 -17.22 1.20 -23.01
C GLY A 694 -18.33 0.31 -22.42
N GLY A 695 -19.56 0.40 -22.94
CA GLY A 695 -20.68 -0.49 -22.67
C GLY A 695 -20.76 -1.74 -23.57
N GLY A 696 -19.95 -1.80 -24.64
CA GLY A 696 -19.89 -2.93 -25.58
C GLY A 696 -20.35 -2.59 -27.00
N ASP A 697 -20.59 -3.62 -27.81
CA ASP A 697 -21.16 -3.51 -29.17
C ASP A 697 -22.66 -3.18 -29.11
N SER A 698 -23.12 -2.36 -30.05
CA SER A 698 -24.53 -2.17 -30.39
C SER A 698 -25.18 -3.47 -30.90
N SER A 699 -26.48 -3.43 -31.22
CA SER A 699 -27.00 -4.41 -32.19
C SER A 699 -26.40 -4.16 -33.59
N SER A 700 -26.36 -5.16 -34.46
CA SER A 700 -25.80 -4.97 -35.81
C SER A 700 -26.71 -4.10 -36.68
N SER A 701 -26.10 -3.35 -37.60
CA SER A 701 -26.78 -2.75 -38.74
C SER A 701 -27.58 -3.77 -39.56
N ASN A 702 -28.38 -3.27 -40.52
CA ASN A 702 -28.83 -4.11 -41.63
C ASN A 702 -27.60 -4.77 -42.30
N THR A 703 -27.79 -5.96 -42.88
CA THR A 703 -26.76 -6.54 -43.75
C THR A 703 -26.75 -5.84 -45.10
N ALA A 704 -25.58 -5.79 -45.73
CA ALA A 704 -25.40 -5.32 -47.10
C ALA A 704 -24.52 -6.30 -47.88
N ALA A 705 -24.80 -6.50 -49.17
CA ALA A 705 -24.09 -7.48 -50.00
C ALA A 705 -23.63 -6.86 -51.32
N ALA A 706 -22.40 -7.16 -51.72
CA ALA A 706 -21.85 -6.78 -53.02
C ALA A 706 -20.95 -7.91 -53.56
N THR A 707 -20.78 -7.93 -54.89
CA THR A 707 -19.97 -8.93 -55.60
C THR A 707 -18.82 -8.21 -56.29
N THR A 708 -17.58 -8.58 -55.98
CA THR A 708 -16.40 -8.02 -56.66
C THR A 708 -16.50 -8.22 -58.17
N GLN A 709 -16.01 -7.25 -58.94
CA GLN A 709 -16.10 -7.29 -60.40
C GLN A 709 -15.34 -8.49 -60.99
N THR A 710 -15.64 -8.84 -62.23
CA THR A 710 -14.85 -9.83 -62.98
C THR A 710 -13.41 -9.34 -63.17
N PRO A 711 -12.40 -10.24 -63.21
CA PRO A 711 -11.05 -9.85 -63.59
C PRO A 711 -11.06 -9.21 -64.99
N PRO A 712 -10.25 -8.17 -65.26
CA PRO A 712 -10.10 -7.64 -66.61
C PRO A 712 -9.54 -8.74 -67.53
N ALA A 713 -10.14 -8.97 -68.68
CA ALA A 713 -9.77 -10.10 -69.54
C ALA A 713 -8.32 -10.03 -70.06
N THR A 714 -7.68 -11.19 -70.20
CA THR A 714 -6.49 -11.32 -71.06
C THR A 714 -6.87 -11.08 -72.53
N PRO A 715 -5.92 -10.70 -73.40
CA PRO A 715 -6.24 -10.39 -74.79
C PRO A 715 -6.62 -11.64 -75.59
N ALA A 716 -7.34 -11.44 -76.69
CA ALA A 716 -7.56 -12.47 -77.69
C ALA A 716 -6.23 -12.89 -78.35
N ALA A 717 -6.10 -14.16 -78.72
CA ALA A 717 -4.90 -14.66 -79.37
C ALA A 717 -4.78 -14.14 -80.83
N PRO A 718 -3.58 -13.83 -81.33
CA PRO A 718 -3.36 -13.53 -82.74
C PRO A 718 -3.71 -14.74 -83.61
N SER A 719 -4.30 -14.51 -84.78
CA SER A 719 -4.67 -15.57 -85.73
C SER A 719 -3.93 -15.39 -87.05
N SER A 720 -4.01 -16.39 -87.93
CA SER A 720 -3.44 -16.32 -89.29
C SER A 720 -1.98 -15.88 -89.34
N LEU A 721 -1.16 -16.31 -88.37
CA LEU A 721 0.28 -16.05 -88.39
C LEU A 721 0.87 -16.70 -89.65
N THR A 722 1.67 -15.94 -90.37
CA THR A 722 2.42 -16.34 -91.57
C THR A 722 3.90 -15.99 -91.39
N ALA A 723 4.77 -16.68 -92.11
CA ALA A 723 6.21 -16.42 -92.09
C ALA A 723 6.79 -16.62 -93.50
N THR A 724 7.44 -15.59 -94.04
CA THR A 724 7.98 -15.59 -95.40
C THR A 724 9.46 -15.19 -95.38
N ALA A 725 10.31 -15.98 -96.00
CA ALA A 725 11.75 -15.67 -96.08
C ALA A 725 11.99 -14.49 -97.02
N ALA A 726 12.47 -13.38 -96.47
CA ALA A 726 12.75 -12.16 -97.22
C ALA A 726 14.20 -12.12 -97.74
N SER A 727 15.14 -12.79 -97.06
CA SER A 727 16.55 -12.81 -97.47
C SER A 727 17.30 -14.06 -96.95
N ARG A 728 18.62 -14.06 -97.11
CA ARG A 728 19.54 -15.03 -96.47
C ARG A 728 19.57 -14.93 -94.94
N SER A 729 19.11 -13.82 -94.37
CA SER A 729 19.22 -13.52 -92.92
C SER A 729 17.95 -12.89 -92.33
N GLN A 730 16.82 -12.93 -93.05
CA GLN A 730 15.57 -12.32 -92.60
C GLN A 730 14.33 -13.17 -92.98
N ILE A 731 13.40 -13.29 -92.03
CA ILE A 731 12.05 -13.83 -92.22
C ILE A 731 11.06 -12.77 -91.74
N ASN A 732 10.13 -12.38 -92.60
CA ASN A 732 9.04 -11.48 -92.24
C ASN A 732 7.85 -12.28 -91.71
N LEU A 733 7.33 -11.87 -90.56
CA LEU A 733 6.11 -12.40 -89.95
C LEU A 733 4.96 -11.43 -90.18
N SER A 734 3.75 -11.97 -90.35
CA SER A 734 2.50 -11.19 -90.37
C SER A 734 1.37 -12.01 -89.72
N TRP A 735 0.54 -11.38 -88.91
CA TRP A 735 -0.59 -11.99 -88.19
C TRP A 735 -1.80 -11.05 -88.17
N VAL A 736 -2.97 -11.64 -87.93
CA VAL A 736 -4.20 -10.88 -87.64
C VAL A 736 -4.27 -10.61 -86.14
N ASP A 737 -4.49 -9.35 -85.81
CA ASP A 737 -4.89 -8.91 -84.49
C ASP A 737 -6.39 -9.17 -84.29
N ASN A 738 -6.77 -9.84 -83.20
CA ASN A 738 -8.16 -10.12 -82.83
C ASN A 738 -8.56 -9.40 -81.53
N SER A 739 -7.72 -8.48 -81.05
CA SER A 739 -7.82 -7.82 -79.75
C SER A 739 -8.11 -6.31 -79.90
N GLY A 740 -8.51 -5.70 -78.79
CA GLY A 740 -8.50 -4.26 -78.60
C GLY A 740 -8.13 -3.83 -77.17
N ASN A 741 -7.69 -4.77 -76.33
CA ASN A 741 -7.29 -4.57 -74.94
C ASN A 741 -5.86 -5.05 -74.65
N GLU A 742 -5.05 -5.26 -75.69
CA GLU A 742 -3.64 -5.61 -75.62
C GLU A 742 -2.76 -4.38 -75.42
N SER A 743 -1.65 -4.55 -74.70
CA SER A 743 -0.54 -3.61 -74.66
C SER A 743 0.50 -3.89 -75.76
N GLY A 744 0.44 -5.09 -76.37
CA GLY A 744 1.32 -5.49 -77.45
C GLY A 744 1.37 -6.99 -77.69
N PHE A 745 2.34 -7.43 -78.49
CA PHE A 745 2.57 -8.81 -78.87
C PHE A 745 3.98 -9.28 -78.53
N LYS A 746 4.11 -10.54 -78.12
CA LYS A 746 5.37 -11.24 -77.88
C LYS A 746 5.57 -12.25 -79.00
N ILE A 747 6.65 -12.06 -79.76
CA ILE A 747 7.07 -12.94 -80.85
C ILE A 747 8.07 -13.94 -80.29
N GLU A 748 7.83 -15.24 -80.50
CA GLU A 748 8.72 -16.31 -80.06
C GLU A 748 9.18 -17.19 -81.23
N ARG A 749 10.45 -17.62 -81.16
CA ARG A 749 11.17 -18.31 -82.24
C ARG A 749 11.80 -19.61 -81.76
N CYS A 750 11.82 -20.61 -82.63
CA CYS A 750 12.49 -21.90 -82.43
C CYS A 750 13.43 -22.17 -83.63
N LYS A 751 14.69 -22.57 -83.41
CA LYS A 751 15.64 -22.88 -84.51
C LYS A 751 15.59 -24.37 -84.87
N GLY A 752 15.27 -24.69 -86.12
CA GLY A 752 15.19 -26.06 -86.63
C GLY A 752 13.75 -26.56 -86.87
N THR A 753 13.56 -27.43 -87.85
CA THR A 753 12.24 -27.89 -88.34
C THR A 753 11.41 -28.62 -87.28
N SER A 754 12.06 -29.40 -86.41
CA SER A 754 11.44 -30.19 -85.32
C SER A 754 11.50 -29.48 -83.96
N CYS A 755 11.97 -28.24 -83.89
CA CYS A 755 12.17 -27.51 -82.64
C CYS A 755 10.84 -27.27 -81.89
N SER A 756 10.90 -27.41 -80.57
CA SER A 756 9.78 -27.20 -79.62
C SER A 756 10.06 -26.19 -78.49
N SER A 757 11.33 -25.88 -78.20
CA SER A 757 11.74 -24.89 -77.20
C SER A 757 11.85 -23.49 -77.80
N PHE A 758 10.77 -22.73 -77.73
CA PHE A 758 10.69 -21.36 -78.25
C PHE A 758 11.30 -20.35 -77.26
N THR A 759 12.06 -19.38 -77.77
CA THR A 759 12.52 -18.20 -77.02
C THR A 759 11.85 -16.94 -77.54
N GLN A 760 11.51 -16.00 -76.65
CA GLN A 760 10.99 -14.69 -77.06
C GLN A 760 12.12 -13.89 -77.76
N VAL A 761 11.83 -13.39 -78.95
CA VAL A 761 12.80 -12.63 -79.78
C VAL A 761 12.45 -11.17 -79.93
N ALA A 762 11.17 -10.80 -79.74
CA ALA A 762 10.73 -9.42 -79.72
C ALA A 762 9.46 -9.24 -78.88
N THR A 763 9.30 -8.03 -78.38
CA THR A 763 8.02 -7.47 -77.93
C THR A 763 7.72 -6.28 -78.85
N VAL A 764 6.50 -6.19 -79.38
CA VAL A 764 6.04 -5.06 -80.20
C VAL A 764 4.79 -4.44 -79.56
N PRO A 765 4.53 -3.13 -79.73
CA PRO A 765 3.37 -2.46 -79.14
C PRO A 765 2.04 -2.92 -79.74
N SER A 766 0.93 -2.52 -79.11
CA SER A 766 -0.45 -2.79 -79.53
C SER A 766 -0.72 -2.43 -81.00
N LYS A 767 -1.70 -3.09 -81.61
CA LYS A 767 -2.06 -2.99 -83.04
C LYS A 767 -0.94 -3.33 -84.05
N THR A 768 0.25 -3.76 -83.61
CA THR A 768 1.31 -4.24 -84.51
C THR A 768 0.94 -5.61 -85.06
N THR A 769 0.87 -5.75 -86.39
CA THR A 769 0.47 -6.98 -87.09
C THR A 769 1.60 -7.66 -87.87
N ALA A 770 2.82 -7.11 -87.85
CA ALA A 770 3.96 -7.67 -88.58
C ALA A 770 5.30 -7.49 -87.83
N PHE A 771 6.27 -8.37 -88.09
CA PHE A 771 7.62 -8.28 -87.51
C PHE A 771 8.71 -8.81 -88.48
N PRO A 772 9.74 -8.01 -88.83
CA PRO A 772 10.89 -8.46 -89.61
C PRO A 772 11.97 -9.09 -88.70
N ASP A 773 11.99 -10.41 -88.60
CA ASP A 773 13.02 -11.11 -87.81
C ASP A 773 14.33 -11.22 -88.59
N THR A 774 15.36 -10.50 -88.14
CA THR A 774 16.65 -10.32 -88.82
C THR A 774 17.80 -11.04 -88.10
N GLY A 775 19.00 -11.05 -88.69
CA GLY A 775 20.20 -11.70 -88.12
C GLY A 775 20.19 -13.23 -88.19
N LEU A 776 19.33 -13.82 -89.02
CA LEU A 776 19.14 -15.26 -89.12
C LEU A 776 20.28 -15.98 -89.86
N THR A 777 20.49 -17.26 -89.52
CA THR A 777 21.44 -18.13 -90.24
C THR A 777 20.84 -18.52 -91.59
N LYS A 778 21.60 -18.37 -92.69
CA LYS A 778 21.17 -18.75 -94.05
C LYS A 778 20.80 -20.24 -94.19
N ASN A 779 19.94 -20.55 -95.16
CA ASN A 779 19.40 -21.90 -95.43
C ASN A 779 18.78 -22.63 -94.21
N THR A 780 18.44 -21.92 -93.12
CA THR A 780 18.01 -22.52 -91.84
C THR A 780 16.51 -22.36 -91.64
N THR A 781 15.82 -23.44 -91.25
CA THR A 781 14.41 -23.40 -90.84
C THR A 781 14.28 -22.79 -89.44
N TYR A 782 13.35 -21.85 -89.29
CA TYR A 782 12.89 -21.33 -88.00
C TYR A 782 11.39 -21.53 -87.87
N ARG A 783 10.91 -21.76 -86.65
CA ARG A 783 9.48 -21.82 -86.31
C ARG A 783 9.09 -20.61 -85.48
N TYR A 784 7.88 -20.11 -85.65
CA TYR A 784 7.37 -18.91 -85.00
C TYR A 784 5.98 -19.11 -84.42
N ARG A 785 5.73 -18.45 -83.29
CA ARG A 785 4.42 -18.28 -82.66
C ARG A 785 4.34 -16.88 -82.05
N VAL A 786 3.16 -16.28 -82.02
CA VAL A 786 2.94 -14.94 -81.45
C VAL A 786 1.80 -15.02 -80.44
N ARG A 787 1.88 -14.24 -79.37
CA ARG A 787 0.80 -14.05 -78.37
C ARG A 787 0.65 -12.58 -78.01
N ALA A 788 -0.58 -12.13 -77.81
CA ALA A 788 -0.87 -10.81 -77.27
C ALA A 788 -0.63 -10.80 -75.75
N TYR A 789 -0.45 -9.60 -75.16
CA TYR A 789 -0.38 -9.43 -73.70
C TYR A 789 -0.94 -8.09 -73.25
N ASN A 790 -1.42 -8.04 -72.01
CA ASN A 790 -1.80 -6.82 -71.29
C ASN A 790 -1.47 -6.97 -69.79
N ALA A 791 -1.97 -6.07 -68.94
CA ALA A 791 -1.75 -6.12 -67.49
C ALA A 791 -2.31 -7.40 -66.83
N SER A 792 -3.38 -8.00 -67.38
CA SER A 792 -3.99 -9.25 -66.89
C SER A 792 -3.23 -10.51 -67.30
N GLY A 793 -2.21 -10.40 -68.15
CA GLY A 793 -1.37 -11.52 -68.59
C GLY A 793 -1.24 -11.63 -70.10
N ASN A 794 -1.06 -12.86 -70.60
CA ASN A 794 -0.87 -13.13 -72.02
C ASN A 794 -2.04 -13.94 -72.58
N SER A 795 -2.32 -13.77 -73.87
CA SER A 795 -3.21 -14.67 -74.61
C SER A 795 -2.61 -16.08 -74.74
N THR A 796 -3.41 -17.02 -75.22
CA THR A 796 -2.88 -18.23 -75.88
C THR A 796 -2.08 -17.85 -77.14
N TYR A 797 -1.27 -18.78 -77.66
CA TYR A 797 -0.50 -18.54 -78.87
C TYR A 797 -1.35 -18.65 -80.15
N SER A 798 -0.91 -17.95 -81.18
CA SER A 798 -1.30 -18.17 -82.56
C SER A 798 -1.02 -19.60 -83.05
N ASN A 799 -1.51 -19.91 -84.24
CA ASN A 799 -0.96 -21.01 -85.03
C ASN A 799 0.58 -20.88 -85.13
N THR A 800 1.28 -22.02 -85.08
CA THR A 800 2.74 -22.07 -85.25
C THR A 800 3.09 -22.27 -86.72
N VAL A 801 3.95 -21.43 -87.28
CA VAL A 801 4.44 -21.53 -88.66
C VAL A 801 5.93 -21.82 -88.73
N SER A 802 6.38 -22.31 -89.88
CA SER A 802 7.79 -22.63 -90.15
C SER A 802 8.22 -21.98 -91.47
N ALA A 803 9.35 -21.29 -91.48
CA ALA A 803 9.94 -20.71 -92.70
C ALA A 803 11.46 -20.93 -92.73
N ARG A 804 12.05 -20.98 -93.93
CA ARG A 804 13.50 -21.21 -94.13
C ARG A 804 14.12 -20.04 -94.88
N THR A 805 15.15 -19.44 -94.30
CA THR A 805 15.96 -18.37 -94.93
C THR A 805 16.55 -18.83 -96.27
N LEU A 806 16.77 -17.90 -97.20
CA LEU A 806 17.30 -18.21 -98.53
C LEU A 806 18.74 -18.76 -98.47
N LYS A 807 19.18 -19.40 -99.56
CA LYS A 807 20.52 -20.02 -99.73
C LYS A 807 21.61 -18.99 -99.98
#